data_AF-A0AAN8F1L3-F1
#
_entry.id   AF-A0AAN8F1L3-F1
#
_cell.length_a   1.000
_cell.length_b   1.000
_cell.length_c   1.000
_cell.angle_alpha   90.00
_cell.angle_beta   90.00
_cell.angle_gamma   90.00
#
_symmetry.space_group_name_H-M   'P 1'
#
loop_
_entity.id
_entity.type
_entity.pdbx_description
1 polymer ?
#
loop_
_entity_poly.entity_id
_entity_poly.type
_entity_poly.pdbx_seq_one_letter_code
_entity_poly.pdbx_strand_id
1 'polypeptide(L)'
;MASATTTITPNVLTTLGFEKISQGISWYQPDEVPPTHDSSGSPTLIIICSWAFAQPKHIAKYIQPHKEIYPNASILLVQNIISNAVWRPDSWQMSFFQPAATKIQAHLSATTDPRVLMHAFSNGGSHGAVQLSQACRETCGGMRLLVDALVLDSCPAPPRFSPSVAALISGIPSKNYAIRGLGTVLAYASVAMTGAFDILNISEHALWKLYRVLNDPNDVFLLKTLSEEQGTSRVVPRTYLYSKSDTMIPWEDVVAHARIAKEKLIAEGLGEDEVEGFVCLEEFHGTAHVNHIKEHGTRYWNAIKDTWGKAEPLPVLSVSDSTSKKPIFGTCDFRSSTPNQTNWADPQAPEATSQARPPTMESLPAKYETLKNKSIIVTGGASGLGLLTATRWAEHGAYVTLADQNKSDGEATAADLSAKGYNVTFVQCDVTDWASSVAAFKHAVNFSPRKTLDIAALFAGVGGDARNVVQQMEQENPEASLSHDPIEPSAKVIDINLGGVVKSAKLALYYFRLSAAEGAPQVAGPKSLFLVASLAGYIDYAPTHYCVSKYGVRGLFRSLRLMAKDPSNNFTVNVVAPGYTQSPMTLGRDADAGTRQKMIDEVGKNGLWAPAEHVVDAASLSVTNEEVNGRSFGTWPHGWFDQMEDLEHGFGGITIQEHAEKSGPLSATLSSASPSSTKASFIVSPRAKLQETDPFDIQTHAEASLLGDEIDETLETASDKNLSFLLDAAIYHPLSAVDVPVPFRKPFPGPPPPGTTTKQALNHVQSLITKGDFLGAAHLAAICLTSGLVQPTDHVSIFKLLATRYSCLELVGQLLLAAQEAKALEDLSSEFYYVVPEVTEAEVEEHDGQRPLAEHIMPFSLRVQAIRLQNIGFSDPRRGVTMLYDLGLEVREHLASPYTTAEDRAEWSKRLESLSMHVVNALIELGDLDCAQRTLAQSRPVDPKAQARWRSRMVLMLVKLGQVSQAQQYLDRMEPYDDGKTVLSAILAVADGRVDEAARLLEDLSHTKDESDVAPLAKQNLAVALLYLGRISEAERLLESLVEEGHSFPSLTVNLTTVFDLTSDRSRDQKVALVNKLAASQTQKRPFTNADFKL
;
A
#
# COMPACT_ATOMS: atom_id res chain seq x y z
N MET A 1 -13.41 -42.80 12.20
CA MET A 1 -12.71 -43.85 12.97
C MET A 1 -11.55 -43.22 13.72
N ALA A 2 -11.51 -43.47 15.03
CA ALA A 2 -10.38 -43.42 15.98
C ALA A 2 -9.38 -42.24 15.99
N SER A 3 -9.59 -41.35 16.97
CA SER A 3 -8.65 -40.88 18.01
C SER A 3 -7.14 -40.88 17.73
N ALA A 4 -6.57 -39.68 17.62
CA ALA A 4 -5.19 -39.40 18.04
C ALA A 4 -5.23 -38.22 19.03
N THR A 5 -4.94 -38.54 20.29
CA THR A 5 -4.97 -37.67 21.46
C THR A 5 -3.82 -36.67 21.40
N THR A 6 -4.12 -35.39 21.16
CA THR A 6 -3.14 -34.30 21.27
C THR A 6 -3.06 -33.86 22.73
N THR A 7 -1.86 -33.87 23.31
CA THR A 7 -1.55 -33.37 24.65
C THR A 7 -1.81 -31.86 24.70
N ILE A 8 -2.85 -31.44 25.42
CA ILE A 8 -3.31 -30.04 25.53
C ILE A 8 -2.51 -29.34 26.65
N THR A 9 -1.73 -28.33 26.29
CA THR A 9 -1.23 -27.31 27.22
C THR A 9 -2.44 -26.59 27.85
N PRO A 10 -2.52 -26.40 29.18
CA PRO A 10 -3.70 -25.80 29.80
C PRO A 10 -3.92 -24.37 29.29
N ASN A 11 -5.18 -24.05 28.93
CA ASN A 11 -5.59 -22.74 28.46
C ASN A 11 -5.52 -21.73 29.62
N VAL A 12 -4.87 -20.57 29.40
CA VAL A 12 -4.65 -19.50 30.40
C VAL A 12 -5.94 -19.09 31.13
N LEU A 13 -7.09 -19.08 30.47
CA LEU A 13 -8.38 -18.74 31.10
C LEU A 13 -8.82 -19.78 32.15
N THR A 14 -8.53 -21.05 31.91
CA THR A 14 -8.81 -22.14 32.86
C THR A 14 -7.95 -21.99 34.11
N THR A 15 -6.68 -21.59 33.95
CA THR A 15 -5.79 -21.27 35.07
C THR A 15 -6.29 -20.07 35.89
N LEU A 16 -6.99 -19.12 35.26
CA LEU A 16 -7.61 -17.96 35.93
C LEU A 16 -8.97 -18.26 36.58
N GLY A 17 -9.46 -19.51 36.47
CA GLY A 17 -10.72 -19.97 37.06
C GLY A 17 -11.96 -19.76 36.20
N PHE A 18 -11.82 -19.44 34.91
CA PHE A 18 -12.98 -19.23 34.03
C PHE A 18 -13.56 -20.57 33.53
N GLU A 19 -14.88 -20.67 33.60
CA GLU A 19 -15.69 -21.69 32.95
C GLU A 19 -16.13 -21.20 31.56
N LYS A 20 -16.03 -22.05 30.54
CA LYS A 20 -16.49 -21.70 29.19
C LYS A 20 -18.00 -21.94 29.06
N ILE A 21 -18.77 -20.88 28.79
CA ILE A 21 -20.22 -20.97 28.55
C ILE A 21 -20.50 -21.35 27.09
N SER A 22 -19.88 -20.62 26.17
CA SER A 22 -20.02 -20.84 24.72
C SER A 22 -18.71 -20.47 24.00
N GLN A 23 -18.68 -20.61 22.67
CA GLN A 23 -17.50 -20.20 21.92
C GLN A 23 -17.23 -18.71 22.13
N GLY A 24 -16.06 -18.32 22.65
CA GLY A 24 -15.74 -16.90 22.90
C GLY A 24 -16.44 -16.26 24.10
N ILE A 25 -17.24 -17.00 24.89
CA ILE A 25 -17.87 -16.47 26.11
C ILE A 25 -17.47 -17.33 27.30
N SER A 26 -16.89 -16.69 28.30
CA SER A 26 -16.44 -17.36 29.52
C SER A 26 -16.93 -16.63 30.77
N TRP A 27 -17.15 -17.38 31.84
CA TRP A 27 -17.65 -16.88 33.12
C TRP A 27 -16.70 -17.24 34.24
N TYR A 28 -16.41 -16.26 35.08
CA TYR A 28 -15.70 -16.46 36.33
C TYR A 28 -16.67 -16.25 37.48
N GLN A 29 -16.74 -17.24 38.36
CA GLN A 29 -17.42 -17.14 39.63
C GLN A 29 -16.35 -17.02 40.73
N PRO A 30 -16.42 -16.01 41.61
CA PRO A 30 -15.52 -15.92 42.75
C PRO A 30 -15.80 -17.05 43.74
N ASP A 31 -14.75 -17.54 44.41
CA ASP A 31 -14.90 -18.48 45.53
C ASP A 31 -15.64 -17.79 46.68
N GLU A 32 -16.46 -18.51 47.45
CA GLU A 32 -17.20 -17.95 48.60
C GLU A 32 -16.21 -17.41 49.66
N VAL A 33 -15.88 -16.12 49.59
CA VAL A 33 -15.07 -15.44 50.60
C VAL A 33 -16.00 -14.98 51.74
N PRO A 34 -15.72 -15.31 53.01
CA PRO A 34 -16.49 -14.79 54.14
C PRO A 34 -16.41 -13.26 54.18
N PRO A 35 -17.50 -12.56 54.53
CA PRO A 35 -17.62 -11.14 54.34
C PRO A 35 -16.68 -10.39 55.29
N THR A 36 -15.52 -9.97 54.80
CA THR A 36 -14.62 -9.07 55.53
C THR A 36 -14.52 -7.74 54.80
N HIS A 37 -15.12 -6.73 55.45
CA HIS A 37 -15.04 -5.29 55.21
C HIS A 37 -15.59 -4.74 53.86
N ASP A 38 -16.61 -3.88 53.97
CA ASP A 38 -17.09 -2.91 52.97
C ASP A 38 -17.49 -3.42 51.57
N SER A 39 -18.34 -4.45 51.50
CA SER A 39 -18.97 -4.86 50.23
C SER A 39 -20.12 -3.95 49.76
N SER A 40 -20.51 -2.91 50.51
CA SER A 40 -21.54 -1.95 50.07
C SER A 40 -20.94 -0.96 49.07
N GLY A 41 -21.17 -1.19 47.78
CA GLY A 41 -20.78 -0.25 46.71
C GLY A 41 -19.88 -0.84 45.62
N SER A 42 -19.46 -2.10 45.72
CA SER A 42 -18.67 -2.78 44.67
C SER A 42 -19.57 -3.35 43.55
N PRO A 43 -19.06 -3.51 42.31
CA PRO A 43 -19.81 -4.16 41.23
C PRO A 43 -20.05 -5.63 41.58
N THR A 44 -21.26 -6.12 41.31
CA THR A 44 -21.60 -7.54 41.48
C THR A 44 -21.34 -8.35 40.21
N LEU A 45 -21.24 -7.67 39.06
CA LEU A 45 -20.87 -8.23 37.77
C LEU A 45 -19.96 -7.26 37.01
N ILE A 46 -18.85 -7.77 36.49
CA ILE A 46 -17.97 -7.06 35.56
C ILE A 46 -18.09 -7.72 34.18
N ILE A 47 -18.45 -6.93 33.17
CA ILE A 47 -18.51 -7.40 31.78
C ILE A 47 -17.30 -6.87 31.03
N ILE A 48 -16.41 -7.76 30.63
CA ILE A 48 -15.21 -7.45 29.85
C ILE A 48 -15.47 -7.83 28.40
N CYS A 49 -15.56 -6.85 27.52
CA CYS A 49 -15.70 -7.05 26.08
C CYS A 49 -14.35 -6.84 25.40
N SER A 50 -13.64 -7.92 25.07
CA SER A 50 -12.29 -7.86 24.52
C SER A 50 -12.27 -7.33 23.09
N TRP A 51 -11.10 -6.83 22.68
CA TRP A 51 -10.87 -6.44 21.30
C TRP A 51 -10.85 -7.65 20.36
N ALA A 52 -10.87 -7.34 19.07
CA ALA A 52 -10.78 -8.27 17.98
C ALA A 52 -9.52 -9.16 18.03
N PHE A 53 -9.68 -10.47 17.83
CA PHE A 53 -8.57 -11.45 17.82
C PHE A 53 -7.73 -11.51 19.11
N ALA A 54 -8.27 -10.98 20.22
CA ALA A 54 -7.57 -10.94 21.49
C ALA A 54 -7.21 -12.34 22.00
N GLN A 55 -5.92 -12.59 22.14
CA GLN A 55 -5.39 -13.85 22.67
C GLN A 55 -5.56 -13.87 24.20
N PRO A 56 -5.97 -15.01 24.82
CA PRO A 56 -6.17 -15.14 26.26
C PRO A 56 -5.05 -14.54 27.13
N LYS A 57 -3.78 -14.75 26.76
CA LYS A 57 -2.62 -14.23 27.49
C LYS A 57 -2.56 -12.70 27.56
N HIS A 58 -3.07 -11.99 26.54
CA HIS A 58 -3.06 -10.53 26.51
C HIS A 58 -4.23 -9.92 27.29
N ILE A 59 -5.35 -10.65 27.41
CA ILE A 59 -6.53 -10.21 28.17
C ILE A 59 -6.30 -10.45 29.67
N ALA A 60 -5.53 -11.49 30.02
CA ALA A 60 -5.21 -11.85 31.40
C ALA A 60 -4.70 -10.66 32.25
N LYS A 61 -3.90 -9.76 31.67
CA LYS A 61 -3.37 -8.55 32.34
C LYS A 61 -4.45 -7.54 32.75
N TYR A 62 -5.64 -7.60 32.15
CA TYR A 62 -6.81 -6.78 32.54
C TYR A 62 -7.74 -7.53 33.50
N ILE A 63 -7.83 -8.85 33.37
CA ILE A 63 -8.67 -9.69 34.24
C ILE A 63 -8.13 -9.69 35.68
N GLN A 64 -6.82 -9.86 35.84
CA GLN A 64 -6.23 -10.04 37.16
C GLN A 64 -6.39 -8.81 38.07
N PRO A 65 -6.13 -7.56 37.61
CA PRO A 65 -6.39 -6.40 38.45
C PRO A 65 -7.88 -6.16 38.73
N HIS A 66 -8.80 -6.53 37.82
CA HIS A 66 -10.24 -6.51 38.14
C HIS A 66 -10.59 -7.45 39.29
N LYS A 67 -9.99 -8.65 39.33
CA LYS A 67 -10.14 -9.59 40.46
C LYS A 67 -9.51 -9.07 41.74
N GLU A 68 -8.44 -8.27 41.66
CA GLU A 68 -7.79 -7.66 42.81
C GLU A 68 -8.57 -6.46 43.36
N ILE A 69 -9.09 -5.60 42.49
CA ILE A 69 -9.88 -4.41 42.85
C ILE A 69 -11.28 -4.80 43.33
N TYR A 70 -11.90 -5.80 42.70
CA TYR A 70 -13.26 -6.26 42.98
C TYR A 70 -13.32 -7.79 43.17
N PRO A 71 -12.80 -8.31 44.31
CA PRO A 71 -12.65 -9.75 44.52
C PRO A 71 -13.97 -10.53 44.59
N ASN A 72 -15.07 -9.85 44.93
CA ASN A 72 -16.39 -10.47 45.07
C ASN A 72 -17.24 -10.40 43.78
N ALA A 73 -16.73 -9.80 42.71
CA ALA A 73 -17.47 -9.64 41.46
C ALA A 73 -17.36 -10.88 40.57
N SER A 74 -18.49 -11.37 40.04
CA SER A 74 -18.45 -12.30 38.91
C SER A 74 -17.96 -11.57 37.66
N ILE A 75 -17.21 -12.25 36.80
CA ILE A 75 -16.68 -11.66 35.56
C ILE A 75 -17.20 -12.43 34.35
N LEU A 76 -17.91 -11.73 33.47
CA LEU A 76 -18.28 -12.22 32.14
C LEU A 76 -17.25 -11.72 31.13
N LEU A 77 -16.50 -12.64 30.52
CA LEU A 77 -15.58 -12.34 29.43
C LEU A 77 -16.24 -12.64 28.09
N VAL A 78 -16.40 -11.58 27.28
CA VAL A 78 -16.88 -11.65 25.89
C VAL A 78 -15.70 -11.43 24.95
N GLN A 79 -15.31 -12.48 24.23
CA GLN A 79 -14.29 -12.43 23.18
C GLN A 79 -14.95 -12.29 21.81
N ASN A 80 -14.71 -11.16 21.14
CA ASN A 80 -15.29 -10.92 19.83
C ASN A 80 -14.59 -11.75 18.73
N ILE A 81 -15.39 -12.37 17.86
CA ILE A 81 -14.96 -13.09 16.67
C ILE A 81 -15.35 -12.24 15.46
N ILE A 82 -14.38 -11.54 14.86
CA ILE A 82 -14.62 -10.61 13.74
C ILE A 82 -15.37 -11.25 12.57
N SER A 83 -15.12 -12.53 12.27
CA SER A 83 -15.81 -13.20 11.17
C SER A 83 -17.33 -13.23 11.35
N ASN A 84 -17.82 -13.24 12.59
CA ASN A 84 -19.25 -13.16 12.87
C ASN A 84 -19.78 -11.75 12.57
N ALA A 85 -19.05 -10.70 12.97
CA ALA A 85 -19.43 -9.31 12.72
C ALA A 85 -19.43 -8.94 11.23
N VAL A 86 -18.53 -9.53 10.42
CA VAL A 86 -18.40 -9.22 8.99
C VAL A 86 -19.33 -10.04 8.10
N TRP A 87 -19.57 -11.32 8.42
CA TRP A 87 -20.20 -12.27 7.49
C TRP A 87 -21.53 -12.87 7.96
N ARG A 88 -21.99 -12.60 9.18
CA ARG A 88 -23.24 -13.19 9.72
C ARG A 88 -24.33 -12.13 9.90
N PRO A 89 -25.59 -12.43 9.56
CA PRO A 89 -26.71 -11.54 9.85
C PRO A 89 -26.87 -11.29 11.35
N ASP A 90 -27.38 -10.11 11.71
CA ASP A 90 -27.60 -9.68 13.10
C ASP A 90 -28.38 -10.70 13.93
N SER A 91 -29.44 -11.31 13.36
CA SER A 91 -30.25 -12.32 14.03
C SER A 91 -29.46 -13.57 14.43
N TRP A 92 -28.49 -13.97 13.62
CA TRP A 92 -27.60 -15.08 13.95
C TRP A 92 -26.63 -14.68 15.06
N GLN A 93 -26.12 -13.45 15.01
CA GLN A 93 -25.23 -12.92 16.06
C GLN A 93 -25.96 -12.84 17.41
N MET A 94 -27.25 -12.49 17.46
CA MET A 94 -28.03 -12.51 18.71
C MET A 94 -28.14 -13.90 19.33
N SER A 95 -28.30 -14.95 18.52
CA SER A 95 -28.34 -16.34 19.01
C SER A 95 -27.04 -16.79 19.70
N PHE A 96 -25.90 -16.19 19.33
CA PHE A 96 -24.59 -16.47 19.92
C PHE A 96 -24.46 -15.90 21.34
N PHE A 97 -25.10 -14.76 21.61
CA PHE A 97 -25.11 -14.11 22.93
C PHE A 97 -26.22 -14.64 23.85
N GLN A 98 -27.14 -15.44 23.33
CA GLN A 98 -28.25 -16.00 24.07
C GLN A 98 -27.84 -16.74 25.36
N PRO A 99 -26.80 -17.60 25.37
CA PRO A 99 -26.35 -18.26 26.61
C PRO A 99 -25.80 -17.27 27.66
N ALA A 100 -25.14 -16.20 27.20
CA ALA A 100 -24.63 -15.15 28.08
C ALA A 100 -25.77 -14.33 28.69
N ALA A 101 -26.77 -13.96 27.87
CA ALA A 101 -27.97 -13.26 28.33
C ALA A 101 -28.70 -14.05 29.42
N THR A 102 -28.90 -15.36 29.24
CA THR A 102 -29.52 -16.24 30.24
C THR A 102 -28.70 -16.30 31.53
N LYS A 103 -27.37 -16.39 31.44
CA LYS A 103 -26.49 -16.43 32.62
C LYS A 103 -26.51 -15.10 33.38
N ILE A 104 -26.48 -13.97 32.66
CA ILE A 104 -26.64 -12.63 33.24
C ILE A 104 -27.99 -12.54 33.96
N GLN A 105 -29.08 -12.92 33.30
CA GLN A 105 -30.41 -12.89 33.92
C GLN A 105 -30.47 -13.70 35.21
N ALA A 106 -29.91 -14.91 35.22
CA ALA A 106 -29.83 -15.75 36.41
C ALA A 106 -29.03 -15.08 37.53
N HIS A 107 -27.88 -14.47 37.21
CA HIS A 107 -27.04 -13.75 38.18
C HIS A 107 -27.75 -12.50 38.75
N LEU A 108 -28.33 -11.68 37.88
CA LEU A 108 -29.06 -10.48 38.26
C LEU A 108 -30.30 -10.82 39.12
N SER A 109 -30.95 -11.95 38.86
CA SER A 109 -32.12 -12.41 39.65
C SER A 109 -31.73 -13.01 41.00
N ALA A 110 -30.53 -13.60 41.10
CA ALA A 110 -30.03 -14.22 42.33
C ALA A 110 -29.32 -13.21 43.26
N THR A 111 -28.95 -12.03 42.74
CA THR A 111 -28.19 -11.01 43.47
C THR A 111 -29.13 -9.93 44.01
N THR A 112 -28.97 -9.58 45.29
CA THR A 112 -29.64 -8.42 45.89
C THR A 112 -28.91 -7.15 45.44
N ASP A 113 -29.63 -6.25 44.75
CA ASP A 113 -29.10 -5.00 44.15
C ASP A 113 -27.93 -5.19 43.17
N PRO A 114 -28.17 -5.75 41.97
CA PRO A 114 -27.10 -6.02 41.02
C PRO A 114 -26.55 -4.73 40.40
N ARG A 115 -25.21 -4.61 40.39
CA ARG A 115 -24.51 -3.49 39.77
C ARG A 115 -23.48 -3.95 38.75
N VAL A 116 -23.50 -3.34 37.56
CA VAL A 116 -22.71 -3.80 36.41
C VAL A 116 -21.68 -2.77 35.99
N LEU A 117 -20.40 -3.12 36.08
CA LEU A 117 -19.30 -2.39 35.45
C LEU A 117 -19.01 -3.00 34.07
N MET A 118 -19.11 -2.21 33.01
CA MET A 118 -18.78 -2.66 31.66
C MET A 118 -17.47 -2.03 31.19
N HIS A 119 -16.57 -2.87 30.68
CA HIS A 119 -15.28 -2.45 30.15
C HIS A 119 -15.11 -3.00 28.73
N ALA A 120 -15.18 -2.11 27.75
CA ALA A 120 -15.10 -2.45 26.33
C ALA A 120 -13.78 -1.95 25.73
N PHE A 121 -13.12 -2.84 24.98
CA PHE A 121 -11.83 -2.59 24.34
C PHE A 121 -11.97 -2.54 22.82
N SER A 122 -11.49 -1.47 22.20
CA SER A 122 -11.56 -1.26 20.75
C SER A 122 -13.00 -1.25 20.21
N ASN A 123 -13.15 -1.00 18.90
CA ASN A 123 -14.43 -1.12 18.21
C ASN A 123 -14.99 -2.56 18.27
N GLY A 124 -14.11 -3.57 18.32
CA GLY A 124 -14.50 -4.96 18.50
C GLY A 124 -15.22 -5.21 19.83
N GLY A 125 -14.68 -4.74 20.96
CA GLY A 125 -15.32 -4.89 22.26
C GLY A 125 -16.63 -4.10 22.34
N SER A 126 -16.62 -2.87 21.82
CA SER A 126 -17.82 -2.01 21.75
C SER A 126 -18.96 -2.67 20.96
N HIS A 127 -18.65 -3.33 19.85
CA HIS A 127 -19.63 -4.10 19.09
C HIS A 127 -20.21 -5.25 19.92
N GLY A 128 -19.36 -6.02 20.62
CA GLY A 128 -19.81 -7.10 21.50
C GLY A 128 -20.71 -6.63 22.63
N ALA A 129 -20.44 -5.45 23.21
CA ALA A 129 -21.28 -4.83 24.23
C ALA A 129 -22.68 -4.51 23.69
N VAL A 130 -22.76 -3.86 22.52
CA VAL A 130 -24.03 -3.53 21.87
C VAL A 130 -24.84 -4.78 21.55
N GLN A 131 -24.19 -5.83 21.03
CA GLN A 131 -24.88 -7.08 20.73
C GLN A 131 -25.38 -7.82 21.97
N LEU A 132 -24.58 -7.85 23.04
CA LEU A 132 -25.01 -8.43 24.30
C LEU A 132 -26.24 -7.70 24.86
N SER A 133 -26.25 -6.36 24.80
CA SER A 133 -27.41 -5.57 25.26
C SER A 133 -28.68 -5.88 24.47
N GLN A 134 -28.57 -6.11 23.16
CA GLN A 134 -29.68 -6.47 22.28
C GLN A 134 -30.17 -7.90 22.55
N ALA A 135 -29.25 -8.84 22.68
CA ALA A 135 -29.59 -10.23 22.99
C ALA A 135 -30.30 -10.37 24.35
N CYS A 136 -29.91 -9.58 25.36
CA CYS A 136 -30.63 -9.49 26.63
C CYS A 136 -32.08 -9.04 26.44
N ARG A 137 -32.33 -8.02 25.61
CA ARG A 137 -33.69 -7.55 25.31
C ARG A 137 -34.55 -8.60 24.61
N GLU A 138 -33.97 -9.33 23.65
CA GLU A 138 -34.70 -10.31 22.84
C GLU A 138 -34.96 -11.63 23.57
N THR A 139 -34.01 -12.10 24.39
CA THR A 139 -34.05 -13.44 24.98
C THR A 139 -34.74 -13.48 26.34
N CYS A 140 -34.52 -12.45 27.15
CA CYS A 140 -34.87 -12.46 28.57
C CYS A 140 -36.18 -11.72 28.83
N GLY A 141 -37.19 -11.89 27.96
CA GLY A 141 -38.51 -11.28 28.11
C GLY A 141 -38.51 -9.75 28.12
N GLY A 142 -37.57 -9.10 27.41
CA GLY A 142 -37.43 -7.64 27.42
C GLY A 142 -36.49 -7.09 28.49
N MET A 143 -35.78 -7.94 29.26
CA MET A 143 -34.83 -7.50 30.28
C MET A 143 -33.77 -6.57 29.68
N ARG A 144 -33.73 -5.32 30.16
CA ARG A 144 -32.67 -4.36 29.86
C ARG A 144 -31.47 -4.63 30.76
N LEU A 145 -30.27 -4.70 30.17
CA LEU A 145 -29.03 -4.80 30.93
C LEU A 145 -28.82 -3.51 31.73
N LEU A 146 -28.58 -3.60 33.04
CA LEU A 146 -28.44 -2.44 33.91
C LEU A 146 -26.97 -2.04 34.06
N VAL A 147 -26.40 -1.35 33.08
CA VAL A 147 -25.02 -0.85 33.16
C VAL A 147 -24.94 0.33 34.11
N ASP A 148 -24.07 0.26 35.12
CA ASP A 148 -23.88 1.32 36.12
C ASP A 148 -22.68 2.22 35.81
N ALA A 149 -21.65 1.68 35.15
CA ALA A 149 -20.50 2.44 34.71
C ALA A 149 -19.92 1.81 33.44
N LEU A 150 -19.40 2.66 32.56
CA LEU A 150 -18.88 2.24 31.25
C LEU A 150 -17.47 2.77 31.00
N VAL A 151 -16.52 1.87 30.79
CA VAL A 151 -15.15 2.20 30.40
C VAL A 151 -14.92 1.81 28.95
N LEU A 152 -14.46 2.77 28.15
CA LEU A 152 -14.17 2.61 26.73
C LEU A 152 -12.66 2.82 26.51
N ASP A 153 -11.94 1.73 26.25
CA ASP A 153 -10.51 1.76 25.96
C ASP A 153 -10.30 1.75 24.44
N SER A 154 -9.64 2.80 23.93
CA SER A 154 -9.29 2.94 22.51
C SER A 154 -10.50 2.82 21.58
N CYS A 155 -11.66 3.37 21.97
CA CYS A 155 -12.93 3.29 21.23
C CYS A 155 -13.96 4.32 21.72
N PRO A 156 -15.07 4.56 20.99
CA PRO A 156 -15.44 4.04 19.67
C PRO A 156 -15.10 5.00 18.53
N ALA A 157 -15.03 4.47 17.31
CA ALA A 157 -14.85 5.25 16.08
C ALA A 157 -15.80 4.78 14.95
N PRO A 158 -16.26 5.68 14.08
CA PRO A 158 -17.05 5.34 12.90
C PRO A 158 -16.22 4.53 11.89
N PRO A 159 -16.85 3.90 10.88
CA PRO A 159 -16.11 3.15 9.87
C PRO A 159 -15.19 4.06 9.05
N ARG A 160 -13.88 3.82 9.13
CA ARG A 160 -12.86 4.41 8.25
C ARG A 160 -12.18 3.32 7.43
N PHE A 161 -11.99 3.55 6.14
CA PHE A 161 -11.49 2.52 5.23
C PHE A 161 -10.12 1.97 5.64
N SER A 162 -9.10 2.83 5.75
CA SER A 162 -7.72 2.41 6.07
C SER A 162 -7.59 1.74 7.45
N PRO A 163 -8.12 2.31 8.55
CA PRO A 163 -8.10 1.63 9.85
C PRO A 163 -8.89 0.31 9.90
N SER A 164 -10.04 0.22 9.21
CA SER A 164 -10.82 -1.03 9.16
C SER A 164 -10.05 -2.14 8.44
N VAL A 165 -9.35 -1.79 7.36
CA VAL A 165 -8.48 -2.74 6.64
C VAL A 165 -7.30 -3.16 7.52
N ALA A 166 -6.65 -2.21 8.20
CA ALA A 166 -5.55 -2.51 9.12
C ALA A 166 -5.99 -3.46 10.26
N ALA A 167 -7.18 -3.26 10.81
CA ALA A 167 -7.76 -4.12 11.84
C ALA A 167 -8.11 -5.53 11.35
N LEU A 168 -8.53 -5.72 10.09
CA LEU A 168 -8.71 -7.05 9.51
C LEU A 168 -7.37 -7.73 9.23
N ILE A 169 -6.37 -6.97 8.78
CA ILE A 169 -5.02 -7.49 8.49
C ILE A 169 -4.29 -7.89 9.77
N SER A 170 -4.54 -7.22 10.91
CA SER A 170 -3.92 -7.59 12.19
C SER A 170 -4.30 -9.00 12.67
N GLY A 171 -5.46 -9.50 12.25
CA GLY A 171 -5.91 -10.86 12.53
C GLY A 171 -5.28 -11.94 11.66
N ILE A 172 -4.60 -11.55 10.58
CA ILE A 172 -3.97 -12.49 9.65
C ILE A 172 -2.52 -12.75 10.11
N PRO A 173 -2.13 -14.02 10.30
CA PRO A 173 -0.78 -14.37 10.73
C PRO A 173 0.28 -13.70 9.83
N SER A 174 1.15 -12.89 10.45
CA SER A 174 2.13 -12.06 9.73
C SER A 174 3.20 -12.85 8.98
N LYS A 175 3.38 -14.13 9.31
CA LYS A 175 4.50 -14.99 8.89
C LYS A 175 4.31 -15.67 7.52
N ASN A 176 3.10 -15.66 6.95
CA ASN A 176 2.83 -16.28 5.64
C ASN A 176 2.39 -15.22 4.62
N TYR A 177 3.31 -14.76 3.78
CA TYR A 177 3.10 -13.70 2.78
C TYR A 177 2.07 -14.04 1.72
N ALA A 178 1.90 -15.32 1.37
CA ALA A 178 0.84 -15.73 0.45
C ALA A 178 -0.54 -15.60 1.12
N ILE A 179 -0.68 -16.08 2.36
CA ILE A 179 -1.92 -15.94 3.15
C ILE A 179 -2.15 -14.48 3.54
N ARG A 180 -1.10 -13.71 3.82
CA ARG A 180 -1.18 -12.28 4.14
C ARG A 180 -1.46 -11.44 2.90
N GLY A 181 -0.90 -11.77 1.74
CA GLY A 181 -1.20 -11.14 0.47
C GLY A 181 -2.65 -11.41 0.05
N LEU A 182 -3.04 -12.69 -0.01
CA LEU A 182 -4.44 -13.09 -0.27
C LEU A 182 -5.38 -12.53 0.78
N GLY A 183 -5.02 -12.63 2.05
CA GLY A 183 -5.79 -12.11 3.18
C GLY A 183 -5.88 -10.59 3.19
N THR A 184 -4.86 -9.86 2.71
CA THR A 184 -4.89 -8.41 2.53
C THR A 184 -5.85 -8.06 1.40
N VAL A 185 -5.78 -8.73 0.26
CA VAL A 185 -6.74 -8.57 -0.84
C VAL A 185 -8.16 -8.87 -0.36
N LEU A 186 -8.36 -9.96 0.39
CA LEU A 186 -9.64 -10.29 1.00
C LEU A 186 -10.09 -9.26 2.04
N ALA A 187 -9.18 -8.68 2.83
CA ALA A 187 -9.49 -7.63 3.79
C ALA A 187 -9.95 -6.35 3.09
N TYR A 188 -9.24 -5.89 2.05
CA TYR A 188 -9.66 -4.78 1.20
C TYR A 188 -11.02 -5.06 0.55
N ALA A 189 -11.22 -6.26 0.01
CA ALA A 189 -12.49 -6.67 -0.59
C ALA A 189 -13.62 -6.74 0.45
N SER A 190 -13.34 -7.20 1.67
CA SER A 190 -14.34 -7.31 2.74
C SER A 190 -14.78 -5.95 3.27
N VAL A 191 -13.83 -5.02 3.48
CA VAL A 191 -14.15 -3.64 3.88
C VAL A 191 -14.86 -2.90 2.74
N ALA A 192 -14.43 -3.09 1.50
CA ALA A 192 -15.12 -2.52 0.34
C ALA A 192 -16.55 -3.09 0.19
N MET A 193 -16.75 -4.39 0.43
CA MET A 193 -18.05 -5.05 0.35
C MET A 193 -19.00 -4.60 1.46
N THR A 194 -18.53 -4.54 2.71
CA THR A 194 -19.33 -4.04 3.84
C THR A 194 -19.63 -2.54 3.71
N GLY A 195 -18.68 -1.76 3.20
CA GLY A 195 -18.92 -0.37 2.79
C GLY A 195 -19.95 -0.26 1.66
N ALA A 196 -19.89 -1.12 0.65
CA ALA A 196 -20.87 -1.16 -0.43
C ALA A 196 -22.26 -1.56 0.07
N PHE A 197 -22.38 -2.51 1.01
CA PHE A 197 -23.67 -2.87 1.62
C PHE A 197 -24.28 -1.71 2.42
N ASP A 198 -23.45 -0.90 3.08
CA ASP A 198 -23.90 0.33 3.77
C ASP A 198 -24.33 1.42 2.78
N ILE A 199 -23.58 1.60 1.67
CA ILE A 199 -23.92 2.55 0.59
C ILE A 199 -25.24 2.14 -0.09
N LEU A 200 -25.39 0.84 -0.38
CA LEU A 200 -26.58 0.24 -0.98
C LEU A 200 -27.77 0.10 -0.01
N ASN A 201 -27.59 0.51 1.26
CA ASN A 201 -28.58 0.39 2.34
C ASN A 201 -29.17 -1.03 2.52
N ILE A 202 -28.36 -2.05 2.24
CA ILE A 202 -28.73 -3.46 2.38
C ILE A 202 -28.75 -3.85 3.86
N SER A 203 -27.79 -3.33 4.63
CA SER A 203 -27.66 -3.54 6.08
C SER A 203 -26.88 -2.40 6.73
N GLU A 204 -27.32 -1.94 7.91
CA GLU A 204 -26.60 -0.92 8.71
C GLU A 204 -25.19 -1.42 9.05
N HIS A 205 -24.16 -0.65 8.73
CA HIS A 205 -22.78 -1.02 9.07
C HIS A 205 -22.58 -1.16 10.58
N ALA A 206 -21.97 -2.27 11.02
CA ALA A 206 -21.79 -2.60 12.45
C ALA A 206 -21.10 -1.49 13.26
N LEU A 207 -20.13 -0.79 12.67
CA LEU A 207 -19.44 0.34 13.30
C LEU A 207 -20.32 1.61 13.41
N TRP A 208 -21.23 1.86 12.46
CA TRP A 208 -22.19 2.96 12.59
C TRP A 208 -23.23 2.64 13.66
N LYS A 209 -23.71 1.40 13.68
CA LYS A 209 -24.64 0.90 14.69
C LYS A 209 -24.06 1.05 16.10
N LEU A 210 -22.82 0.61 16.35
CA LEU A 210 -22.23 0.77 17.69
C LEU A 210 -22.01 2.25 18.04
N TYR A 211 -21.54 3.07 17.09
CA TYR A 211 -21.28 4.49 17.32
C TYR A 211 -22.57 5.26 17.67
N ARG A 212 -23.70 4.85 17.08
CA ARG A 212 -25.02 5.39 17.38
C ARG A 212 -25.57 4.88 18.72
N VAL A 213 -25.56 3.55 18.92
CA VAL A 213 -26.20 2.90 20.07
C VAL A 213 -25.52 3.21 21.40
N LEU A 214 -24.19 3.34 21.43
CA LEU A 214 -23.46 3.73 22.65
C LEU A 214 -23.82 5.13 23.18
N ASN A 215 -24.43 5.96 22.34
CA ASN A 215 -24.90 7.31 22.68
C ASN A 215 -26.42 7.44 22.54
N ASP A 216 -27.18 6.34 22.43
CA ASP A 216 -28.64 6.41 22.36
C ASP A 216 -29.21 6.57 23.79
N PRO A 217 -29.96 7.65 24.09
CA PRO A 217 -30.60 7.84 25.40
C PRO A 217 -31.60 6.73 25.76
N ASN A 218 -32.11 6.02 24.75
CA ASN A 218 -33.04 4.90 24.95
C ASN A 218 -32.34 3.57 25.20
N ASP A 219 -31.01 3.52 25.10
CA ASP A 219 -30.20 2.32 25.34
C ASP A 219 -29.42 2.43 26.66
N VAL A 220 -28.86 1.31 27.10
CA VAL A 220 -28.34 1.09 28.47
C VAL A 220 -27.01 1.78 28.76
N PHE A 221 -26.38 2.37 27.74
CA PHE A 221 -25.00 2.86 27.80
C PHE A 221 -24.89 4.34 28.16
N LEU A 222 -25.97 5.11 28.00
CA LEU A 222 -25.99 6.55 28.29
C LEU A 222 -26.89 6.87 29.49
N LEU A 223 -28.10 6.30 29.50
CA LEU A 223 -29.06 6.44 30.60
C LEU A 223 -29.53 5.07 31.12
N LYS A 224 -29.47 4.88 32.43
CA LYS A 224 -30.04 3.73 33.16
C LYS A 224 -31.47 4.07 33.60
N THR A 225 -32.46 3.46 32.96
CA THR A 225 -33.87 3.57 33.36
C THR A 225 -34.13 2.73 34.62
N LEU A 226 -34.63 3.35 35.70
CA LEU A 226 -34.90 2.67 36.97
C LEU A 226 -36.34 2.15 37.09
N SER A 227 -37.30 2.86 36.48
CA SER A 227 -38.72 2.53 36.52
C SER A 227 -39.40 3.08 35.27
N GLU A 228 -39.96 2.19 34.44
CA GLU A 228 -40.71 2.58 33.24
C GLU A 228 -42.03 3.30 33.59
N GLU A 229 -42.62 3.03 34.77
CA GLU A 229 -43.88 3.65 35.22
C GLU A 229 -43.70 5.10 35.72
N GLN A 230 -42.50 5.47 36.16
CA GLN A 230 -42.22 6.79 36.74
C GLN A 230 -41.34 7.68 35.85
N GLY A 231 -40.82 7.17 34.74
CA GLY A 231 -39.97 7.93 33.80
C GLY A 231 -38.62 8.38 34.40
N THR A 232 -38.17 7.76 35.50
CA THR A 232 -36.94 8.14 36.19
C THR A 232 -35.73 7.42 35.57
N SER A 233 -34.79 8.19 35.03
CA SER A 233 -33.53 7.71 34.44
C SER A 233 -32.31 8.30 35.17
N ARG A 234 -31.20 7.56 35.20
CA ARG A 234 -29.90 7.99 35.76
C ARG A 234 -28.84 8.02 34.68
N VAL A 235 -27.88 8.94 34.79
CA VAL A 235 -26.71 8.97 33.90
C VAL A 235 -25.78 7.81 34.22
N VAL A 236 -25.27 7.17 33.17
CA VAL A 236 -24.22 6.16 33.29
C VAL A 236 -22.86 6.87 33.20
N PRO A 237 -22.10 7.01 34.30
CA PRO A 237 -20.74 7.56 34.24
C PRO A 237 -19.87 6.75 33.28
N ARG A 238 -19.11 7.46 32.46
CA ARG A 238 -18.26 6.84 31.46
C ARG A 238 -16.94 7.56 31.27
N THR A 239 -15.92 6.77 30.98
CA THR A 239 -14.58 7.27 30.69
C THR A 239 -14.04 6.68 29.40
N TYR A 240 -13.49 7.56 28.58
CA TYR A 240 -12.80 7.25 27.34
C TYR A 240 -11.29 7.30 27.58
N LEU A 241 -10.63 6.15 27.50
CA LEU A 241 -9.18 6.03 27.59
C LEU A 241 -8.64 6.01 26.16
N TYR A 242 -7.74 6.93 25.83
CA TYR A 242 -7.23 7.04 24.45
C TYR A 242 -5.82 7.61 24.38
N SER A 243 -5.18 7.49 23.22
CA SER A 243 -3.84 8.02 22.94
C SER A 243 -3.80 8.65 21.56
N LYS A 244 -3.12 9.81 21.44
CA LYS A 244 -2.84 10.41 20.12
C LYS A 244 -1.90 9.55 19.26
N SER A 245 -1.20 8.60 19.87
CA SER A 245 -0.31 7.64 19.18
C SER A 245 -1.04 6.35 18.76
N ASP A 246 -2.35 6.22 19.00
CA ASP A 246 -3.13 5.08 18.53
C ASP A 246 -3.29 5.12 17.00
N THR A 247 -2.68 4.14 16.32
CA THR A 247 -2.71 4.02 14.85
C THR A 247 -3.91 3.24 14.32
N MET A 248 -4.66 2.54 15.19
CA MET A 248 -5.83 1.74 14.82
C MET A 248 -7.15 2.49 15.01
N ILE A 249 -7.26 3.32 16.04
CA ILE A 249 -8.47 4.12 16.30
C ILE A 249 -8.07 5.59 16.41
N PRO A 250 -8.49 6.46 15.47
CA PRO A 250 -8.21 7.88 15.55
C PRO A 250 -8.78 8.48 16.82
N TRP A 251 -7.94 9.14 17.60
CA TRP A 251 -8.33 9.76 18.86
C TRP A 251 -9.39 10.85 18.68
N GLU A 252 -9.40 11.52 17.52
CA GLU A 252 -10.38 12.55 17.18
C GLU A 252 -11.81 11.99 17.18
N ASP A 253 -11.98 10.75 16.74
CA ASP A 253 -13.29 10.10 16.68
C ASP A 253 -13.80 9.72 18.08
N VAL A 254 -12.89 9.33 18.98
CA VAL A 254 -13.19 9.03 20.38
C VAL A 254 -13.62 10.30 21.11
N VAL A 255 -12.86 11.39 20.94
CA VAL A 255 -13.19 12.71 21.51
C VAL A 255 -14.51 13.23 20.94
N ALA A 256 -14.74 13.09 19.62
CA ALA A 256 -16.00 13.46 18.99
C ALA A 256 -17.19 12.67 19.54
N HIS A 257 -17.02 11.36 19.75
CA HIS A 257 -18.07 10.52 20.35
C HIS A 257 -18.39 10.92 21.78
N ALA A 258 -17.37 11.25 22.58
CA ALA A 258 -17.55 11.77 23.94
C ALA A 258 -18.30 13.11 23.94
N ARG A 259 -17.96 14.03 23.02
CA ARG A 259 -18.67 15.30 22.84
C ARG A 259 -20.16 15.09 22.52
N ILE A 260 -20.48 14.16 21.61
CA ILE A 260 -21.88 13.82 21.28
C ILE A 260 -22.62 13.26 22.51
N ALA A 261 -21.95 12.46 23.34
CA ALA A 261 -22.54 11.97 24.59
C ALA A 261 -22.89 13.13 25.54
N LYS A 262 -21.98 14.10 25.69
CA LYS A 262 -22.20 15.30 26.50
C LYS A 262 -23.39 16.13 25.98
N GLU A 263 -23.40 16.43 24.68
CA GLU A 263 -24.47 17.19 24.02
C GLU A 263 -25.85 16.54 24.23
N LYS A 264 -25.93 15.21 24.16
CA LYS A 264 -27.18 14.49 24.40
C LYS A 264 -27.63 14.54 25.86
N LEU A 265 -26.71 14.42 26.82
CA LEU A 265 -27.06 14.55 28.24
C LEU A 265 -27.54 15.97 28.59
N ILE A 266 -26.94 17.00 27.98
CA ILE A 266 -27.40 18.39 28.11
C ILE A 266 -28.81 18.54 27.52
N ALA A 267 -29.08 17.94 26.35
CA ALA A 267 -30.40 17.95 25.73
C ALA A 267 -31.49 17.24 26.58
N GLU A 268 -31.10 16.27 27.41
CA GLU A 268 -31.98 15.59 28.38
C GLU A 268 -32.16 16.38 29.69
N GLY A 269 -31.54 17.57 29.82
CA GLY A 269 -31.79 18.54 30.89
C GLY A 269 -30.72 18.64 31.98
N LEU A 270 -29.53 18.05 31.80
CA LEU A 270 -28.41 18.21 32.75
C LEU A 270 -27.60 19.50 32.51
N GLY A 271 -27.03 20.06 33.57
CA GLY A 271 -26.12 21.21 33.47
C GLY A 271 -24.76 20.82 32.89
N GLU A 272 -24.09 21.78 32.21
CA GLU A 272 -22.77 21.54 31.59
C GLU A 272 -21.72 21.03 32.58
N ASP A 273 -21.66 21.63 33.78
CA ASP A 273 -20.73 21.24 34.84
C ASP A 273 -21.00 19.82 35.39
N GLU A 274 -22.27 19.41 35.43
CA GLU A 274 -22.66 18.06 35.87
C GLU A 274 -22.22 17.01 34.84
N VAL A 275 -22.40 17.31 33.54
CA VAL A 275 -22.06 16.42 32.43
C VAL A 275 -20.55 16.17 32.32
N GLU A 276 -19.72 17.20 32.57
CA GLU A 276 -18.25 17.04 32.67
C GLU A 276 -17.85 16.06 33.79
N GLY A 277 -18.62 16.03 34.87
CA GLY A 277 -18.46 15.06 35.95
C GLY A 277 -18.67 13.61 35.50
N PHE A 278 -19.64 13.35 34.62
CA PHE A 278 -20.04 12.01 34.21
C PHE A 278 -19.38 11.48 32.92
N VAL A 279 -18.94 12.35 32.01
CA VAL A 279 -18.33 11.95 30.73
C VAL A 279 -16.87 12.42 30.68
N CYS A 280 -15.95 11.50 30.97
CA CYS A 280 -14.53 11.82 31.14
C CYS A 280 -13.67 11.37 29.96
N LEU A 281 -12.66 12.18 29.65
CA LEU A 281 -11.66 11.92 28.61
C LEU A 281 -10.28 11.82 29.29
N GLU A 282 -9.64 10.65 29.18
CA GLU A 282 -8.33 10.39 29.77
C GLU A 282 -7.31 10.11 28.65
N GLU A 283 -6.45 11.10 28.37
CA GLU A 283 -5.39 10.97 27.36
C GLU A 283 -4.11 10.34 27.96
N PHE A 284 -3.66 9.25 27.34
CA PHE A 284 -2.38 8.59 27.60
C PHE A 284 -1.40 8.90 26.47
N HIS A 285 -0.27 9.51 26.78
CA HIS A 285 0.72 9.90 25.77
C HIS A 285 1.60 8.71 25.35
N GLY A 286 1.93 8.59 24.06
CA GLY A 286 2.91 7.61 23.56
C GLY A 286 2.42 6.16 23.47
N THR A 287 1.34 5.83 24.17
CA THR A 287 0.84 4.44 24.25
C THR A 287 0.16 3.95 22.96
N ALA A 288 0.36 2.67 22.64
CA ALA A 288 -0.28 1.98 21.52
C ALA A 288 -1.73 1.54 21.83
N HIS A 289 -2.48 1.18 20.78
CA HIS A 289 -3.86 0.68 20.84
C HIS A 289 -4.06 -0.42 21.90
N VAL A 290 -5.01 -0.23 22.83
CA VAL A 290 -5.35 -1.19 23.91
C VAL A 290 -4.11 -1.63 24.71
N ASN A 291 -3.20 -0.70 24.97
CA ASN A 291 -1.96 -0.99 25.69
C ASN A 291 -1.55 0.11 26.69
N HIS A 292 -2.47 0.99 27.09
CA HIS A 292 -2.23 2.08 28.04
C HIS A 292 -1.68 1.60 29.39
N ILE A 293 -2.09 0.39 29.83
CA ILE A 293 -1.64 -0.23 31.09
C ILE A 293 -0.13 -0.51 31.14
N LYS A 294 0.53 -0.73 29.99
CA LYS A 294 1.95 -1.11 29.95
C LYS A 294 2.85 0.00 30.49
N GLU A 295 2.56 1.25 30.13
CA GLU A 295 3.37 2.42 30.49
C GLU A 295 2.75 3.19 31.66
N HIS A 296 1.43 3.11 31.84
CA HIS A 296 0.69 3.96 32.78
C HIS A 296 -0.32 3.17 33.65
N GLY A 297 0.07 1.98 34.12
CA GLY A 297 -0.82 1.08 34.87
C GLY A 297 -1.55 1.71 36.05
N THR A 298 -0.88 2.47 36.91
CA THR A 298 -1.51 3.11 38.08
C THR A 298 -2.56 4.15 37.66
N ARG A 299 -2.25 4.99 36.67
CA ARG A 299 -3.16 6.01 36.14
C ARG A 299 -4.37 5.35 35.48
N TYR A 300 -4.15 4.28 34.72
CA TYR A 300 -5.20 3.49 34.07
C TYR A 300 -6.22 2.94 35.07
N TRP A 301 -5.76 2.29 36.14
CA TRP A 301 -6.67 1.72 37.15
C TRP A 301 -7.30 2.78 38.05
N ASN A 302 -6.66 3.93 38.26
CA ASN A 302 -7.29 5.06 38.94
C ASN A 302 -8.47 5.59 38.13
N ALA A 303 -8.32 5.80 36.81
CA ALA A 303 -9.42 6.24 35.97
C ALA A 303 -10.64 5.28 36.04
N ILE A 304 -10.42 3.97 36.09
CA ILE A 304 -11.49 2.98 36.24
C ILE A 304 -12.18 3.09 37.60
N LYS A 305 -11.41 3.18 38.69
CA LYS A 305 -11.95 3.35 40.04
C LYS A 305 -12.71 4.67 40.17
N ASP A 306 -12.22 5.76 39.57
CA ASP A 306 -12.87 7.06 39.57
C ASP A 306 -14.19 7.02 38.79
N THR A 307 -14.21 6.33 37.63
CA THR A 307 -15.44 6.10 36.85
C THR A 307 -16.48 5.33 37.67
N TRP A 308 -16.04 4.29 38.38
CA TRP A 308 -16.93 3.53 39.26
C TRP A 308 -17.41 4.36 40.47
N GLY A 309 -16.51 5.14 41.08
CA GLY A 309 -16.85 6.02 42.21
C GLY A 309 -17.94 7.01 41.86
N LYS A 310 -17.99 7.48 40.61
CA LYS A 310 -19.04 8.39 40.09
C LYS A 310 -20.41 7.74 39.91
N ALA A 311 -20.50 6.42 40.00
CA ALA A 311 -21.80 5.74 40.01
C ALA A 311 -22.58 5.99 41.33
N GLU A 312 -21.98 6.69 42.31
CA GLU A 312 -22.60 7.26 43.52
C GLU A 312 -22.11 8.73 43.68
N PRO A 313 -22.91 9.82 43.65
CA PRO A 313 -24.25 10.04 44.22
C PRO A 313 -25.32 10.54 43.19
N LEU A 314 -26.58 10.60 43.62
CA LEU A 314 -27.82 10.74 42.82
C LEU A 314 -28.11 12.15 42.25
N PRO A 315 -28.26 12.30 40.91
CA PRO A 315 -29.25 13.17 40.30
C PRO A 315 -30.40 12.34 39.69
N VAL A 316 -31.65 12.69 40.03
CA VAL A 316 -32.86 12.06 39.49
C VAL A 316 -33.46 13.01 38.47
N LEU A 317 -33.54 12.60 37.20
CA LEU A 317 -34.29 13.34 36.17
C LEU A 317 -35.79 13.10 36.39
N SER A 318 -36.56 14.15 36.68
CA SER A 318 -38.03 14.11 36.75
C SER A 318 -38.63 14.87 35.57
N VAL A 319 -39.42 14.17 34.74
CA VAL A 319 -40.10 14.75 33.57
C VAL A 319 -41.36 15.49 34.02
N SER A 320 -41.47 16.79 33.71
CA SER A 320 -42.71 17.56 33.85
C SER A 320 -43.57 17.50 32.58
N ASP A 321 -44.87 17.27 32.77
CA ASP A 321 -45.93 17.15 31.77
C ASP A 321 -45.83 18.08 30.55
N SER A 322 -45.85 17.49 29.34
CA SER A 322 -46.56 18.10 28.21
C SER A 322 -47.14 17.04 27.28
N THR A 323 -48.48 17.00 27.25
CA THR A 323 -49.29 16.13 26.40
C THR A 323 -49.76 16.91 25.18
N SER A 324 -49.25 16.60 23.98
CA SER A 324 -50.04 16.59 22.74
C SER A 324 -49.30 15.85 21.60
N LYS A 325 -50.03 14.94 20.94
CA LYS A 325 -49.54 13.92 20.00
C LYS A 325 -49.28 14.45 18.58
N LYS A 326 -48.22 13.96 17.93
CA LYS A 326 -48.29 13.03 16.76
C LYS A 326 -46.90 12.39 16.51
N PRO A 327 -46.82 11.13 16.04
CA PRO A 327 -45.55 10.43 15.87
C PRO A 327 -44.86 10.95 14.60
N ILE A 328 -43.73 11.63 14.76
CA ILE A 328 -42.82 11.92 13.64
C ILE A 328 -41.83 10.75 13.57
N PHE A 329 -42.22 9.68 12.88
CA PHE A 329 -41.22 8.80 12.28
C PHE A 329 -40.70 9.52 11.03
N GLY A 330 -39.58 10.23 11.19
CA GLY A 330 -38.75 10.75 10.12
C GLY A 330 -37.31 10.37 10.47
N THR A 331 -36.72 9.48 9.68
CA THR A 331 -35.34 9.01 9.81
C THR A 331 -34.37 10.20 9.85
N CYS A 332 -33.72 10.41 11.00
CA CYS A 332 -32.70 11.43 11.17
C CYS A 332 -31.43 11.04 10.38
N ASP A 333 -31.17 11.76 9.29
CA ASP A 333 -29.91 11.73 8.53
C ASP A 333 -28.76 12.30 9.37
N PHE A 334 -27.88 11.42 9.85
CA PHE A 334 -26.69 11.76 10.65
C PHE A 334 -25.41 11.94 9.81
N ARG A 335 -25.52 12.28 8.50
CA ARG A 335 -24.37 12.30 7.57
C ARG A 335 -23.81 13.70 7.23
N SER A 336 -24.05 14.75 8.04
CA SER A 336 -23.44 16.08 7.79
C SER A 336 -22.72 16.69 9.01
N SER A 337 -21.48 16.27 9.28
CA SER A 337 -20.46 17.13 9.91
C SER A 337 -19.08 16.45 9.86
N THR A 338 -18.23 16.92 8.95
CA THR A 338 -16.78 16.71 8.99
C THR A 338 -16.15 17.57 10.10
N PRO A 339 -15.27 17.04 10.97
CA PRO A 339 -14.40 17.86 11.81
C PRO A 339 -13.18 18.29 10.97
N ASN A 340 -13.03 19.60 10.76
CA ASN A 340 -11.81 20.19 10.22
C ASN A 340 -10.66 20.05 11.23
N GLN A 341 -9.48 19.74 10.70
CA GLN A 341 -8.21 19.71 11.43
C GLN A 341 -7.63 21.12 11.64
N THR A 342 -6.98 21.28 12.80
CA THR A 342 -5.80 22.10 13.15
C THR A 342 -5.89 23.63 13.29
N ASN A 343 -5.54 24.16 14.47
CA ASN A 343 -4.27 24.90 14.68
C ASN A 343 -4.04 25.35 16.13
N TRP A 344 -2.79 25.17 16.60
CA TRP A 344 -2.21 25.89 17.73
C TRP A 344 -1.62 27.23 17.22
N ALA A 345 -2.15 28.36 17.69
CA ALA A 345 -1.44 29.63 17.94
C ALA A 345 -2.36 30.59 18.74
N ASP A 346 -1.83 31.13 19.84
CA ASP A 346 -2.46 32.01 20.85
C ASP A 346 -2.52 33.50 20.36
N PRO A 347 -2.98 34.49 21.17
CA PRO A 347 -4.34 35.04 21.30
C PRO A 347 -4.48 36.49 20.76
N GLN A 348 -5.62 36.84 20.15
CA GLN A 348 -6.22 38.18 20.23
C GLN A 348 -7.63 38.18 19.57
N ALA A 349 -8.65 38.47 20.37
CA ALA A 349 -10.05 38.68 19.96
C ALA A 349 -10.20 39.97 19.10
N PRO A 350 -11.28 40.19 18.29
CA PRO A 350 -12.65 40.31 18.80
C PRO A 350 -13.77 39.66 17.96
N GLU A 351 -14.88 39.42 18.66
CA GLU A 351 -16.24 39.00 18.28
C GLU A 351 -16.62 39.05 16.77
N ALA A 352 -17.05 37.91 16.21
CA ALA A 352 -17.69 37.83 14.90
C ALA A 352 -19.12 37.27 15.00
N THR A 353 -20.05 38.12 14.57
CA THR A 353 -21.47 37.92 14.34
C THR A 353 -21.84 36.62 13.62
N SER A 354 -22.95 36.01 14.06
CA SER A 354 -23.71 34.92 13.40
C SER A 354 -23.70 35.03 11.86
N GLN A 355 -23.09 34.05 11.18
CA GLN A 355 -23.24 33.84 9.74
C GLN A 355 -23.77 32.43 9.46
N ALA A 356 -24.70 32.36 8.49
CA ALA A 356 -25.33 31.15 8.01
C ALA A 356 -24.34 30.20 7.31
N ARG A 357 -24.67 28.90 7.28
CA ARG A 357 -23.91 27.82 6.60
C ARG A 357 -23.68 28.18 5.11
N PRO A 358 -22.48 27.99 4.54
CA PRO A 358 -22.22 28.32 3.13
C PRO A 358 -23.00 27.40 2.16
N PRO A 359 -23.37 27.89 0.97
CA PRO A 359 -24.12 27.15 -0.05
C PRO A 359 -23.32 25.95 -0.64
N THR A 360 -24.01 24.86 -1.00
CA THR A 360 -23.43 23.73 -1.77
C THR A 360 -23.14 24.15 -3.21
N MET A 361 -22.18 23.50 -3.90
CA MET A 361 -21.77 23.88 -5.27
C MET A 361 -22.95 23.90 -6.26
N GLU A 362 -23.88 22.96 -6.12
CA GLU A 362 -25.11 22.83 -6.93
C GLU A 362 -26.12 23.97 -6.67
N SER A 363 -25.98 24.68 -5.56
CA SER A 363 -26.83 25.83 -5.22
C SER A 363 -26.23 27.18 -5.63
N LEU A 364 -25.00 27.19 -6.16
CA LEU A 364 -24.36 28.41 -6.65
C LEU A 364 -24.92 28.79 -8.03
N PRO A 365 -25.46 30.00 -8.22
CA PRO A 365 -25.91 30.45 -9.52
C PRO A 365 -24.73 30.81 -10.43
N ALA A 366 -24.85 30.51 -11.72
CA ALA A 366 -23.94 31.07 -12.73
C ALA A 366 -24.11 32.60 -12.81
N LYS A 367 -23.00 33.33 -12.74
CA LYS A 367 -22.95 34.81 -12.73
C LYS A 367 -22.76 35.33 -14.16
N TYR A 368 -23.76 35.13 -15.01
CA TYR A 368 -23.68 35.41 -16.46
C TYR A 368 -23.27 36.84 -16.81
N GLU A 369 -23.58 37.82 -15.96
CA GLU A 369 -23.16 39.21 -16.09
C GLU A 369 -21.62 39.38 -16.17
N THR A 370 -20.85 38.43 -15.62
CA THR A 370 -19.38 38.45 -15.65
C THR A 370 -18.80 38.10 -17.02
N LEU A 371 -19.61 37.57 -17.96
CA LEU A 371 -19.18 37.23 -19.31
C LEU A 371 -19.08 38.45 -20.22
N LYS A 372 -19.72 39.55 -19.86
CA LYS A 372 -19.75 40.77 -20.67
C LYS A 372 -18.32 41.24 -20.97
N ASN A 373 -18.02 41.42 -22.26
CA ASN A 373 -16.70 41.82 -22.78
C ASN A 373 -15.56 40.79 -22.57
N LYS A 374 -15.82 39.59 -22.06
CA LYS A 374 -14.80 38.51 -22.00
C LYS A 374 -14.56 37.95 -23.39
N SER A 375 -13.30 37.70 -23.72
CA SER A 375 -12.89 36.99 -24.92
C SER A 375 -12.86 35.48 -24.67
N ILE A 376 -13.67 34.74 -25.42
CA ILE A 376 -13.84 33.30 -25.27
C ILE A 376 -13.49 32.59 -26.56
N ILE A 377 -12.68 31.53 -26.49
CA ILE A 377 -12.54 30.57 -27.58
C ILE A 377 -13.23 29.26 -27.18
N VAL A 378 -14.06 28.74 -28.10
CA VAL A 378 -14.72 27.44 -27.95
C VAL A 378 -14.25 26.53 -29.08
N THR A 379 -13.41 25.54 -28.75
CA THR A 379 -13.03 24.52 -29.74
C THR A 379 -14.16 23.52 -29.90
N GLY A 380 -14.46 23.04 -31.11
CA GLY A 380 -15.67 22.25 -31.35
C GLY A 380 -16.97 23.08 -31.25
N GLY A 381 -16.87 24.38 -31.51
CA GLY A 381 -17.96 25.35 -31.29
C GLY A 381 -19.01 25.42 -32.41
N ALA A 382 -18.84 24.71 -33.53
CA ALA A 382 -19.78 24.81 -34.66
C ALA A 382 -21.01 23.89 -34.53
N SER A 383 -21.05 22.98 -33.55
CA SER A 383 -22.18 22.07 -33.36
C SER A 383 -22.30 21.54 -31.92
N GLY A 384 -23.42 20.87 -31.62
CA GLY A 384 -23.62 20.13 -30.38
C GLY A 384 -23.46 20.98 -29.11
N LEU A 385 -22.81 20.42 -28.09
CA LEU A 385 -22.65 21.03 -26.77
C LEU A 385 -21.79 22.30 -26.79
N GLY A 386 -20.77 22.33 -27.64
CA GLY A 386 -19.91 23.50 -27.81
C GLY A 386 -20.69 24.70 -28.35
N LEU A 387 -21.50 24.47 -29.38
CA LEU A 387 -22.36 25.52 -29.95
C LEU A 387 -23.42 26.02 -28.95
N LEU A 388 -24.09 25.10 -28.25
CA LEU A 388 -25.13 25.47 -27.28
C LEU A 388 -24.54 26.36 -26.17
N THR A 389 -23.38 25.97 -25.65
CA THR A 389 -22.65 26.73 -24.63
C THR A 389 -22.16 28.08 -25.17
N ALA A 390 -21.57 28.10 -26.37
CA ALA A 390 -21.09 29.31 -27.03
C ALA A 390 -22.22 30.33 -27.27
N THR A 391 -23.38 29.85 -27.70
CA THR A 391 -24.57 30.67 -27.93
C THR A 391 -25.02 31.32 -26.63
N ARG A 392 -25.17 30.53 -25.55
CA ARG A 392 -25.56 31.05 -24.22
C ARG A 392 -24.58 32.11 -23.73
N TRP A 393 -23.28 31.92 -23.91
CA TRP A 393 -22.30 32.93 -23.47
C TRP A 393 -22.29 34.20 -24.33
N ALA A 394 -22.55 34.07 -25.63
CA ALA A 394 -22.67 35.20 -26.54
C ALA A 394 -23.90 36.07 -26.25
N GLU A 395 -25.03 35.44 -25.86
CA GLU A 395 -26.26 36.12 -25.38
C GLU A 395 -25.98 37.05 -24.19
N HIS A 396 -24.99 36.70 -23.37
CA HIS A 396 -24.56 37.49 -22.20
C HIS A 396 -23.40 38.45 -22.48
N GLY A 397 -23.16 38.78 -23.76
CA GLY A 397 -22.24 39.85 -24.18
C GLY A 397 -20.76 39.46 -24.22
N ALA A 398 -20.45 38.16 -24.22
CA ALA A 398 -19.09 37.69 -24.48
C ALA A 398 -18.71 37.84 -25.97
N TYR A 399 -17.42 37.99 -26.23
CA TYR A 399 -16.84 37.89 -27.57
C TYR A 399 -16.41 36.45 -27.80
N VAL A 400 -17.19 35.69 -28.56
CA VAL A 400 -17.02 34.25 -28.71
C VAL A 400 -16.46 33.89 -30.08
N THR A 401 -15.32 33.21 -30.08
CA THR A 401 -14.70 32.63 -31.26
C THR A 401 -15.02 31.14 -31.32
N LEU A 402 -15.79 30.74 -32.33
CA LEU A 402 -16.06 29.34 -32.67
C LEU A 402 -14.87 28.81 -33.48
N ALA A 403 -14.10 27.90 -32.87
CA ALA A 403 -12.98 27.23 -33.52
C ALA A 403 -13.38 25.77 -33.85
N ASP A 404 -13.57 25.45 -35.13
CA ASP A 404 -14.05 24.13 -35.56
C ASP A 404 -13.48 23.74 -36.92
N GLN A 405 -13.40 22.45 -37.21
CA GLN A 405 -12.93 21.96 -38.50
C GLN A 405 -13.99 22.14 -39.60
N ASN A 406 -15.28 22.11 -39.25
CA ASN A 406 -16.37 22.29 -40.21
C ASN A 406 -16.59 23.77 -40.53
N LYS A 407 -15.98 24.21 -41.63
CA LYS A 407 -16.06 25.59 -42.13
C LYS A 407 -17.49 26.02 -42.47
N SER A 408 -18.23 25.21 -43.22
CA SER A 408 -19.57 25.58 -43.71
C SER A 408 -20.54 25.86 -42.56
N ASP A 409 -20.64 24.92 -41.62
CA ASP A 409 -21.59 25.04 -40.51
C ASP A 409 -21.14 26.11 -39.51
N GLY A 410 -19.82 26.23 -39.29
CA GLY A 410 -19.24 27.26 -38.45
C GLY A 410 -19.47 28.69 -38.96
N GLU A 411 -19.26 28.94 -40.25
CA GLU A 411 -19.53 30.24 -40.90
C GLU A 411 -21.02 30.58 -40.86
N ALA A 412 -21.89 29.62 -41.20
CA ALA A 412 -23.34 29.82 -41.17
C ALA A 412 -23.84 30.15 -39.75
N THR A 413 -23.32 29.44 -38.74
CA THR A 413 -23.72 29.63 -37.34
C THR A 413 -23.22 30.97 -36.78
N ALA A 414 -21.97 31.34 -37.06
CA ALA A 414 -21.45 32.64 -36.64
C ALA A 414 -22.22 33.80 -37.31
N ALA A 415 -22.62 33.65 -38.58
CA ALA A 415 -23.45 34.63 -39.28
C ALA A 415 -24.85 34.75 -38.64
N ASP A 416 -25.51 33.64 -38.30
CA ASP A 416 -26.82 33.64 -37.63
C ASP A 416 -26.76 34.31 -36.25
N LEU A 417 -25.76 33.97 -35.44
CA LEU A 417 -25.58 34.57 -34.10
C LEU A 417 -25.20 36.06 -34.19
N SER A 418 -24.39 36.45 -35.18
CA SER A 418 -24.08 37.86 -35.43
C SER A 418 -25.30 38.64 -35.91
N ALA A 419 -26.16 38.05 -36.73
CA ALA A 419 -27.41 38.66 -37.18
C ALA A 419 -28.39 38.90 -36.01
N LYS A 420 -28.31 38.10 -34.94
CA LYS A 420 -29.03 38.30 -33.67
C LYS A 420 -28.40 39.39 -32.77
N GLY A 421 -27.30 40.01 -33.20
CA GLY A 421 -26.62 41.08 -32.49
C GLY A 421 -25.57 40.60 -31.47
N TYR A 422 -25.19 39.32 -31.50
CA TYR A 422 -24.18 38.77 -30.60
C TYR A 422 -22.76 38.90 -31.19
N ASN A 423 -21.75 39.01 -30.33
CA ASN A 423 -20.35 39.13 -30.75
C ASN A 423 -19.73 37.76 -31.01
N VAL A 424 -19.99 37.19 -32.19
CA VAL A 424 -19.50 35.85 -32.56
C VAL A 424 -18.69 35.87 -33.84
N THR A 425 -17.56 35.18 -33.87
CA THR A 425 -16.78 34.94 -35.09
C THR A 425 -16.46 33.46 -35.24
N PHE A 426 -16.27 33.01 -36.47
CA PHE A 426 -15.78 31.67 -36.76
C PHE A 426 -14.33 31.69 -37.23
N VAL A 427 -13.56 30.65 -36.89
CA VAL A 427 -12.25 30.35 -37.46
C VAL A 427 -12.13 28.84 -37.69
N GLN A 428 -11.70 28.46 -38.90
CA GLN A 428 -11.46 27.05 -39.19
C GLN A 428 -10.24 26.56 -38.41
N CYS A 429 -10.42 25.53 -37.58
CA CYS A 429 -9.40 25.04 -36.67
C CYS A 429 -9.37 23.51 -36.65
N ASP A 430 -8.22 22.92 -36.99
CA ASP A 430 -7.90 21.54 -36.67
C ASP A 430 -7.07 21.52 -35.38
N VAL A 431 -7.64 20.99 -34.30
CA VAL A 431 -6.98 20.93 -32.98
C VAL A 431 -5.78 19.98 -32.95
N THR A 432 -5.65 19.09 -33.94
CA THR A 432 -4.48 18.22 -34.07
C THR A 432 -3.31 18.95 -34.74
N ASP A 433 -3.57 19.99 -35.51
CA ASP A 433 -2.55 20.85 -36.10
C ASP A 433 -2.22 22.04 -35.20
N TRP A 434 -0.94 22.15 -34.84
CA TRP A 434 -0.44 23.22 -33.98
C TRP A 434 -0.56 24.60 -34.65
N ALA A 435 -0.27 24.70 -35.95
CA ALA A 435 -0.30 25.97 -36.65
C ALA A 435 -1.74 26.50 -36.77
N SER A 436 -2.69 25.63 -37.14
CA SER A 436 -4.11 25.91 -37.15
C SER A 436 -4.62 26.36 -35.77
N SER A 437 -4.26 25.63 -34.70
CA SER A 437 -4.64 25.99 -33.33
C SER A 437 -4.06 27.35 -32.90
N VAL A 438 -2.79 27.63 -33.20
CA VAL A 438 -2.17 28.94 -32.92
C VAL A 438 -2.91 30.06 -33.65
N ALA A 439 -3.28 29.86 -34.92
CA ALA A 439 -4.03 30.84 -35.69
C ALA A 439 -5.41 31.12 -35.09
N ALA A 440 -6.13 30.08 -34.66
CA ALA A 440 -7.44 30.21 -34.02
C ALA A 440 -7.37 30.98 -32.69
N PHE A 441 -6.39 30.69 -31.84
CA PHE A 441 -6.20 31.42 -30.58
C PHE A 441 -5.79 32.88 -30.82
N LYS A 442 -4.93 33.17 -31.81
CA LYS A 442 -4.61 34.55 -32.22
C LYS A 442 -5.85 35.29 -32.73
N HIS A 443 -6.69 34.61 -33.51
CA HIS A 443 -7.95 35.18 -33.99
C HIS A 443 -8.86 35.57 -32.83
N ALA A 444 -9.01 34.69 -31.83
CA ALA A 444 -9.81 34.99 -30.64
C ALA A 444 -9.28 36.19 -29.86
N VAL A 445 -7.96 36.24 -29.61
CA VAL A 445 -7.30 37.39 -28.99
C VAL A 445 -7.58 38.67 -29.79
N ASN A 446 -7.46 38.63 -31.12
CA ASN A 446 -7.64 39.80 -31.97
C ASN A 446 -9.09 40.24 -32.13
N PHE A 447 -10.06 39.33 -32.05
CA PHE A 447 -11.47 39.63 -32.23
C PHE A 447 -12.03 40.50 -31.10
N SER A 448 -11.61 40.23 -29.86
CA SER A 448 -12.02 41.02 -28.70
C SER A 448 -11.40 42.43 -28.71
N PRO A 449 -12.14 43.48 -28.29
CA PRO A 449 -11.58 44.82 -28.11
C PRO A 449 -10.45 44.84 -27.07
N ARG A 450 -10.40 43.86 -26.16
CA ARG A 450 -9.38 43.79 -25.11
C ARG A 450 -8.04 43.24 -25.58
N LYS A 451 -7.95 42.63 -26.78
CA LYS A 451 -6.72 42.02 -27.31
C LYS A 451 -6.04 41.02 -26.36
N THR A 452 -6.85 40.30 -25.58
CA THR A 452 -6.44 39.23 -24.64
C THR A 452 -7.43 38.08 -24.73
N LEU A 453 -7.04 36.89 -24.28
CA LEU A 453 -7.96 35.77 -24.05
C LEU A 453 -8.39 35.73 -22.58
N ASP A 454 -9.66 35.43 -22.30
CA ASP A 454 -10.19 35.30 -20.93
C ASP A 454 -10.62 33.87 -20.59
N ILE A 455 -11.29 33.20 -21.53
CA ILE A 455 -11.83 31.86 -21.33
C ILE A 455 -11.44 30.98 -22.52
N ALA A 456 -10.96 29.77 -22.24
CA ALA A 456 -10.78 28.72 -23.24
C ALA A 456 -11.62 27.51 -22.87
N ALA A 457 -12.64 27.21 -23.66
CA ALA A 457 -13.52 26.07 -23.46
C ALA A 457 -13.29 25.01 -24.53
N LEU A 458 -12.79 23.85 -24.11
CA LEU A 458 -12.23 22.84 -25.00
C LEU A 458 -13.24 21.71 -25.26
N PHE A 459 -14.21 21.96 -26.15
CA PHE A 459 -15.27 21.00 -26.51
C PHE A 459 -14.93 20.11 -27.71
N ALA A 460 -13.85 20.40 -28.45
CA ALA A 460 -13.48 19.62 -29.62
C ALA A 460 -13.29 18.13 -29.26
N GLY A 461 -14.00 17.27 -29.97
CA GLY A 461 -13.90 15.83 -29.79
C GLY A 461 -14.73 15.07 -30.80
N VAL A 462 -14.40 13.78 -30.95
CA VAL A 462 -15.09 12.81 -31.79
C VAL A 462 -15.47 11.58 -30.96
N GLY A 463 -16.55 10.90 -31.37
CA GLY A 463 -16.91 9.61 -30.80
C GLY A 463 -15.87 8.54 -31.15
N GLY A 464 -15.77 7.52 -30.29
CA GLY A 464 -15.01 6.31 -30.60
C GLY A 464 -15.84 5.32 -31.40
N ASP A 465 -15.17 4.28 -31.87
CA ASP A 465 -15.85 3.09 -32.36
C ASP A 465 -16.62 2.43 -31.20
N ALA A 466 -17.90 2.16 -31.41
CA ALA A 466 -18.77 1.56 -30.40
C ALA A 466 -18.43 0.08 -30.13
N ARG A 467 -17.71 -0.57 -31.06
CA ARG A 467 -17.23 -1.95 -30.93
C ARG A 467 -16.06 -2.03 -29.95
N ASN A 468 -15.98 -3.10 -29.17
CA ASN A 468 -14.79 -3.37 -28.37
C ASN A 468 -13.62 -3.85 -29.25
N VAL A 469 -12.40 -3.88 -28.68
CA VAL A 469 -11.17 -4.23 -29.43
C VAL A 469 -11.26 -5.62 -30.08
N VAL A 470 -11.93 -6.58 -29.43
CA VAL A 470 -12.10 -7.94 -29.97
C VAL A 470 -13.00 -7.91 -31.20
N GLN A 471 -14.14 -7.22 -31.13
CA GLN A 471 -15.08 -7.07 -32.24
C GLN A 471 -14.49 -6.30 -33.43
N GLN A 472 -13.63 -5.31 -33.18
CA GLN A 472 -12.89 -4.61 -34.23
C GLN A 472 -11.92 -5.57 -34.93
N MET A 473 -11.14 -6.32 -34.15
CA MET A 473 -10.21 -7.34 -34.65
C MET A 473 -10.91 -8.41 -35.48
N GLU A 474 -12.04 -8.95 -35.01
CA GLU A 474 -12.82 -9.98 -35.72
C GLU A 474 -13.38 -9.48 -37.07
N GLN A 475 -13.65 -8.18 -37.19
CA GLN A 475 -14.14 -7.62 -38.46
C GLN A 475 -13.01 -7.26 -39.42
N GLU A 476 -11.91 -6.73 -38.90
CA GLU A 476 -10.72 -6.35 -39.67
C GLU A 476 -9.95 -7.58 -40.14
N ASN A 477 -9.82 -8.58 -39.26
CA ASN A 477 -9.11 -9.84 -39.49
C ASN A 477 -9.97 -11.03 -39.01
N PRO A 478 -10.94 -11.49 -39.82
CA PRO A 478 -11.86 -12.57 -39.43
C PRO A 478 -11.18 -13.90 -39.09
N GLU A 479 -10.00 -14.14 -39.66
CA GLU A 479 -9.15 -15.31 -39.36
C GLU A 479 -7.76 -14.85 -38.92
N ALA A 480 -7.36 -15.22 -37.70
CA ALA A 480 -5.99 -15.01 -37.25
C ALA A 480 -5.03 -15.89 -38.05
N SER A 481 -4.12 -15.27 -38.81
CA SER A 481 -3.20 -15.99 -39.69
C SER A 481 -1.80 -15.39 -39.61
N LEU A 482 -0.78 -16.25 -39.64
CA LEU A 482 0.62 -15.80 -39.80
C LEU A 482 0.91 -15.23 -41.20
N SER A 483 -0.05 -15.31 -42.13
CA SER A 483 0.09 -14.84 -43.51
C SER A 483 -0.40 -13.40 -43.73
N HIS A 484 -1.05 -12.78 -42.74
CA HIS A 484 -1.55 -11.42 -42.82
C HIS A 484 -1.20 -10.69 -41.52
N ASP A 485 -0.66 -9.48 -41.63
CA ASP A 485 -0.38 -8.65 -40.48
C ASP A 485 -1.66 -7.99 -39.96
N PRO A 486 -1.82 -7.82 -38.63
CA PRO A 486 -2.96 -7.10 -38.07
C PRO A 486 -2.96 -5.63 -38.53
N ILE A 487 -4.16 -5.06 -38.65
CA ILE A 487 -4.32 -3.65 -39.03
C ILE A 487 -3.92 -2.78 -37.84
N GLU A 488 -3.13 -1.74 -38.11
CA GLU A 488 -2.73 -0.79 -37.07
C GLU A 488 -3.96 -0.02 -36.55
N PRO A 489 -4.18 0.01 -35.22
CA PRO A 489 -5.31 0.74 -34.65
C PRO A 489 -5.19 2.25 -34.89
N SER A 490 -6.28 2.89 -35.30
CA SER A 490 -6.28 4.34 -35.55
C SER A 490 -6.11 5.14 -34.26
N ALA A 491 -5.08 5.98 -34.20
CA ALA A 491 -4.83 6.93 -33.10
C ALA A 491 -5.72 8.19 -33.13
N LYS A 492 -6.52 8.38 -34.20
CA LYS A 492 -7.27 9.62 -34.48
C LYS A 492 -8.12 10.10 -33.30
N VAL A 493 -8.81 9.19 -32.60
CA VAL A 493 -9.65 9.55 -31.44
C VAL A 493 -8.80 10.11 -30.30
N ILE A 494 -7.63 9.52 -30.04
CA ILE A 494 -6.70 9.97 -29.00
C ILE A 494 -6.07 11.30 -29.41
N ASP A 495 -5.63 11.43 -30.66
CA ASP A 495 -5.02 12.66 -31.18
C ASP A 495 -5.94 13.86 -31.08
N ILE A 496 -7.24 13.68 -31.38
CA ILE A 496 -8.24 14.74 -31.29
C ILE A 496 -8.65 14.98 -29.83
N ASN A 497 -9.16 13.95 -29.14
CA ASN A 497 -9.83 14.11 -27.84
C ASN A 497 -8.87 14.36 -26.68
N LEU A 498 -7.60 13.96 -26.80
CA LEU A 498 -6.57 14.19 -25.79
C LEU A 498 -5.47 15.09 -26.33
N GLY A 499 -4.87 14.74 -27.47
CA GLY A 499 -3.79 15.51 -28.07
C GLY A 499 -4.19 16.96 -28.37
N GLY A 500 -5.38 17.15 -28.95
CA GLY A 500 -5.95 18.48 -29.23
C GLY A 500 -6.23 19.28 -27.96
N VAL A 501 -6.70 18.62 -26.89
CA VAL A 501 -6.96 19.26 -25.59
C VAL A 501 -5.65 19.71 -24.92
N VAL A 502 -4.62 18.87 -24.92
CA VAL A 502 -3.29 19.20 -24.39
C VAL A 502 -2.69 20.41 -25.13
N LYS A 503 -2.72 20.40 -26.47
CA LYS A 503 -2.23 21.50 -27.30
C LYS A 503 -3.01 22.80 -27.03
N SER A 504 -4.34 22.72 -26.98
CA SER A 504 -5.20 23.88 -26.75
C SER A 504 -5.08 24.43 -25.33
N ALA A 505 -4.93 23.59 -24.30
CA ALA A 505 -4.69 24.02 -22.93
C ALA A 505 -3.36 24.80 -22.81
N LYS A 506 -2.30 24.31 -23.46
CA LYS A 506 -1.01 25.03 -23.52
C LYS A 506 -1.15 26.40 -24.19
N LEU A 507 -1.89 26.50 -25.30
CA LEU A 507 -2.16 27.76 -25.98
C LEU A 507 -2.99 28.71 -25.10
N ALA A 508 -4.02 28.21 -24.42
CA ALA A 508 -4.82 28.99 -23.49
C ALA A 508 -3.95 29.63 -22.40
N LEU A 509 -3.14 28.83 -21.71
CA LEU A 509 -2.24 29.30 -20.66
C LEU A 509 -1.17 30.27 -21.18
N TYR A 510 -0.72 30.10 -22.42
CA TYR A 510 0.19 31.06 -23.06
C TYR A 510 -0.49 32.42 -23.29
N TYR A 511 -1.68 32.43 -23.89
CA TYR A 511 -2.39 33.67 -24.22
C TYR A 511 -3.09 34.33 -23.02
N PHE A 512 -3.33 33.60 -21.93
CA PHE A 512 -3.79 34.17 -20.66
C PHE A 512 -2.80 35.15 -20.03
N ARG A 513 -1.51 35.08 -20.42
CA ARG A 513 -0.46 35.99 -19.94
C ARG A 513 -0.47 37.35 -20.62
N LEU A 514 -1.28 37.53 -21.68
CA LEU A 514 -1.40 38.82 -22.34
C LEU A 514 -2.16 39.82 -21.45
N SER A 515 -1.69 41.05 -21.43
CA SER A 515 -2.39 42.17 -20.78
C SER A 515 -3.43 42.75 -21.73
N ALA A 516 -4.51 43.31 -21.16
CA ALA A 516 -5.53 43.98 -21.96
C ALA A 516 -4.96 45.23 -22.66
N ALA A 517 -5.47 45.54 -23.86
CA ALA A 517 -5.13 46.75 -24.57
C ALA A 517 -5.47 48.02 -23.76
N GLU A 518 -4.66 49.07 -23.93
CA GLU A 518 -4.84 50.34 -23.24
C GLU A 518 -6.21 50.97 -23.56
N GLY A 519 -6.92 51.41 -22.52
CA GLY A 519 -8.28 51.96 -22.65
C GLY A 519 -9.40 50.93 -22.86
N ALA A 520 -9.09 49.63 -22.90
CA ALA A 520 -10.11 48.59 -23.05
C ALA A 520 -10.98 48.42 -21.78
N PRO A 521 -12.22 47.89 -21.92
CA PRO A 521 -13.08 47.61 -20.77
C PRO A 521 -12.38 46.71 -19.74
N GLN A 522 -12.42 47.13 -18.48
CA GLN A 522 -11.91 46.34 -17.36
C GLN A 522 -12.85 45.16 -17.09
N VAL A 523 -12.25 43.98 -16.91
CA VAL A 523 -12.95 42.75 -16.54
C VAL A 523 -12.23 42.18 -15.33
N ALA A 524 -12.98 41.96 -14.25
CA ALA A 524 -12.47 41.40 -13.00
C ALA A 524 -12.48 39.86 -13.03
N GLY A 525 -11.66 39.28 -12.15
CA GLY A 525 -11.58 37.84 -11.92
C GLY A 525 -10.49 37.13 -12.73
N PRO A 526 -10.15 35.89 -12.35
CA PRO A 526 -9.13 35.08 -13.00
C PRO A 526 -9.55 34.65 -14.42
N LYS A 527 -8.56 34.23 -15.21
CA LYS A 527 -8.78 33.57 -16.51
C LYS A 527 -9.35 32.16 -16.27
N SER A 528 -10.09 31.58 -17.22
CA SER A 528 -10.72 30.27 -17.01
C SER A 528 -10.43 29.27 -18.12
N LEU A 529 -9.88 28.12 -17.75
CA LEU A 529 -9.70 26.97 -18.64
C LEU A 529 -10.77 25.92 -18.34
N PHE A 530 -11.62 25.61 -19.32
CA PHE A 530 -12.69 24.65 -19.17
C PHE A 530 -12.47 23.42 -20.07
N LEU A 531 -12.47 22.24 -19.47
CA LEU A 531 -12.19 20.97 -20.13
C LEU A 531 -13.45 20.11 -20.23
N VAL A 532 -13.55 19.28 -21.27
CA VAL A 532 -14.66 18.33 -21.46
C VAL A 532 -14.15 16.89 -21.49
N ALA A 533 -14.36 16.19 -20.39
CA ALA A 533 -14.13 14.75 -20.24
C ALA A 533 -15.35 13.95 -20.74
N SER A 534 -15.73 12.89 -20.03
CA SER A 534 -16.91 12.04 -20.25
C SER A 534 -17.06 11.11 -19.05
N LEU A 535 -18.28 10.69 -18.69
CA LEU A 535 -18.46 9.65 -17.68
C LEU A 535 -17.80 8.32 -18.09
N ALA A 536 -17.61 8.07 -19.39
CA ALA A 536 -16.80 6.97 -19.92
C ALA A 536 -15.32 7.01 -19.50
N GLY A 537 -14.84 8.16 -18.99
CA GLY A 537 -13.53 8.27 -18.37
C GLY A 537 -13.51 7.77 -16.92
N TYR A 538 -14.64 7.43 -16.31
CA TYR A 538 -14.81 7.07 -14.90
C TYR A 538 -15.42 5.68 -14.69
N ILE A 539 -16.10 5.13 -15.70
CA ILE A 539 -16.81 3.85 -15.64
C ILE A 539 -16.29 2.87 -16.70
N ASP A 540 -16.53 1.58 -16.49
CA ASP A 540 -16.20 0.53 -17.45
C ASP A 540 -17.08 0.65 -18.70
N TYR A 541 -16.47 0.98 -19.84
CA TYR A 541 -17.18 1.22 -21.11
C TYR A 541 -16.35 0.76 -22.31
N ALA A 542 -17.00 0.15 -23.29
CA ALA A 542 -16.38 -0.63 -24.38
C ALA A 542 -15.60 0.14 -25.48
N PRO A 543 -15.87 1.42 -25.80
CA PRO A 543 -15.11 2.20 -26.78
C PRO A 543 -13.70 2.57 -26.29
N THR A 544 -12.77 1.61 -26.31
CA THR A 544 -11.47 1.68 -25.63
C THR A 544 -10.69 2.97 -25.89
N HIS A 545 -10.50 3.38 -27.16
CA HIS A 545 -9.74 4.60 -27.47
C HIS A 545 -10.44 5.88 -26.96
N TYR A 546 -11.76 5.91 -26.97
CA TYR A 546 -12.52 7.03 -26.42
C TYR A 546 -12.39 7.08 -24.90
N CYS A 547 -12.57 5.95 -24.20
CA CYS A 547 -12.39 5.84 -22.74
C CYS A 547 -10.98 6.25 -22.33
N VAL A 548 -9.94 5.75 -23.01
CA VAL A 548 -8.53 6.13 -22.79
C VAL A 548 -8.34 7.64 -22.99
N SER A 549 -8.87 8.21 -24.08
CA SER A 549 -8.73 9.64 -24.34
C SER A 549 -9.38 10.50 -23.25
N LYS A 550 -10.57 10.11 -22.77
CA LYS A 550 -11.31 10.85 -21.75
C LYS A 550 -10.74 10.65 -20.35
N TYR A 551 -10.16 9.49 -20.06
CA TYR A 551 -9.33 9.28 -18.87
C TYR A 551 -8.07 10.17 -18.90
N GLY A 552 -7.42 10.29 -20.07
CA GLY A 552 -6.28 11.20 -20.27
C GLY A 552 -6.63 12.66 -19.98
N VAL A 553 -7.83 13.12 -20.37
CA VAL A 553 -8.31 14.48 -20.07
C VAL A 553 -8.44 14.70 -18.55
N ARG A 554 -8.86 13.69 -17.78
CA ARG A 554 -8.87 13.75 -16.30
C ARG A 554 -7.46 13.88 -15.74
N GLY A 555 -6.50 13.12 -16.27
CA GLY A 555 -5.09 13.23 -15.90
C GLY A 555 -4.54 14.63 -16.14
N LEU A 556 -4.82 15.21 -17.32
CA LEU A 556 -4.48 16.60 -17.65
C LEU A 556 -5.12 17.59 -16.68
N PHE A 557 -6.43 17.44 -16.41
CA PHE A 557 -7.16 18.27 -15.43
C PHE A 557 -6.49 18.25 -14.06
N ARG A 558 -6.18 17.06 -13.52
CA ARG A 558 -5.54 16.90 -12.20
C ARG A 558 -4.17 17.58 -12.15
N SER A 559 -3.39 17.51 -13.23
CA SER A 559 -2.10 18.18 -13.33
C SER A 559 -2.23 19.70 -13.38
N LEU A 560 -3.14 20.22 -14.21
CA LEU A 560 -3.38 21.66 -14.35
C LEU A 560 -4.00 22.27 -13.09
N ARG A 561 -4.84 21.52 -12.37
CA ARG A 561 -5.44 21.96 -11.11
C ARG A 561 -4.41 22.32 -10.06
N LEU A 562 -3.31 21.56 -9.98
CA LEU A 562 -2.22 21.87 -9.05
C LEU A 562 -1.65 23.27 -9.33
N MET A 563 -1.48 23.63 -10.60
CA MET A 563 -0.99 24.94 -11.01
C MET A 563 -2.02 26.06 -10.76
N ALA A 564 -3.30 25.76 -10.96
CA ALA A 564 -4.41 26.70 -10.71
C ALA A 564 -4.64 27.00 -9.23
N LYS A 565 -4.07 26.21 -8.31
CA LYS A 565 -4.09 26.51 -6.86
C LYS A 565 -3.12 27.62 -6.47
N ASP A 566 -2.10 27.88 -7.29
CA ASP A 566 -1.17 28.98 -7.08
C ASP A 566 -1.79 30.27 -7.66
N PRO A 567 -2.17 31.24 -6.80
CA PRO A 567 -2.82 32.48 -7.25
C PRO A 567 -1.94 33.29 -8.22
N SER A 568 -0.62 33.11 -8.20
CA SER A 568 0.31 33.82 -9.09
C SER A 568 0.11 33.46 -10.57
N ASN A 569 -0.45 32.28 -10.85
CA ASN A 569 -0.74 31.86 -12.22
C ASN A 569 -2.03 32.49 -12.79
N ASN A 570 -2.88 33.07 -11.93
CA ASN A 570 -4.07 33.85 -12.30
C ASN A 570 -5.05 33.14 -13.27
N PHE A 571 -5.29 31.84 -13.08
CA PHE A 571 -6.32 31.11 -13.81
C PHE A 571 -7.02 30.05 -12.96
N THR A 572 -8.26 29.73 -13.31
CA THR A 572 -9.01 28.59 -12.81
C THR A 572 -9.08 27.48 -13.85
N VAL A 573 -9.23 26.23 -13.38
CA VAL A 573 -9.45 25.09 -14.27
C VAL A 573 -10.55 24.19 -13.72
N ASN A 574 -11.51 23.84 -14.57
CA ASN A 574 -12.62 22.94 -14.23
C ASN A 574 -12.87 21.98 -15.38
N VAL A 575 -13.50 20.85 -15.08
CA VAL A 575 -13.86 19.83 -16.08
C VAL A 575 -15.33 19.44 -15.94
N VAL A 576 -16.01 19.20 -17.06
CA VAL A 576 -17.29 18.51 -17.08
C VAL A 576 -17.12 17.14 -17.72
N ALA A 577 -17.77 16.12 -17.19
CA ALA A 577 -17.83 14.79 -17.74
C ALA A 577 -19.30 14.47 -18.08
N PRO A 578 -19.71 14.71 -19.34
CA PRO A 578 -21.09 14.49 -19.72
C PRO A 578 -21.48 13.01 -19.68
N GLY A 579 -22.72 12.74 -19.26
CA GLY A 579 -23.41 11.46 -19.51
C GLY A 579 -23.94 11.36 -20.95
N TYR A 580 -24.80 10.38 -21.23
CA TYR A 580 -25.42 10.24 -22.55
C TYR A 580 -26.26 11.47 -22.88
N THR A 581 -25.78 12.30 -23.80
CA THR A 581 -26.42 13.58 -24.14
C THR A 581 -26.70 13.62 -25.64
N GLN A 582 -27.92 14.00 -26.02
CA GLN A 582 -28.31 14.05 -27.42
C GLN A 582 -27.47 15.09 -28.16
N SER A 583 -26.61 14.61 -29.06
CA SER A 583 -25.73 15.45 -29.87
C SER A 583 -25.43 14.79 -31.22
N PRO A 584 -24.91 15.54 -32.20
CA PRO A 584 -24.43 14.93 -33.46
C PRO A 584 -23.39 13.82 -33.25
N MET A 585 -22.64 13.84 -32.14
CA MET A 585 -21.67 12.80 -31.79
C MET A 585 -22.36 11.48 -31.40
N THR A 586 -23.43 11.53 -30.61
CA THR A 586 -24.11 10.33 -30.11
C THR A 586 -25.16 9.78 -31.07
N LEU A 587 -25.78 10.65 -31.87
CA LEU A 587 -26.83 10.28 -32.82
C LEU A 587 -26.30 9.97 -34.23
N GLY A 588 -25.02 10.26 -34.49
CA GLY A 588 -24.42 10.16 -35.81
C GLY A 588 -24.86 11.32 -36.71
N ARG A 589 -23.89 12.16 -37.10
CA ARG A 589 -24.13 13.34 -37.96
C ARG A 589 -24.87 12.97 -39.26
N ASP A 590 -24.46 11.87 -39.88
CA ASP A 590 -24.96 11.41 -41.19
C ASP A 590 -26.00 10.29 -41.08
N ALA A 591 -26.42 9.93 -39.86
CA ALA A 591 -27.46 8.91 -39.67
C ALA A 591 -28.80 9.39 -40.22
N ASP A 592 -29.59 8.51 -40.83
CA ASP A 592 -30.94 8.85 -41.28
C ASP A 592 -31.89 9.07 -40.08
N ALA A 593 -33.02 9.73 -40.33
CA ALA A 593 -33.99 10.06 -39.27
C ALA A 593 -34.53 8.83 -38.53
N GLY A 594 -34.69 7.69 -39.20
CA GLY A 594 -35.16 6.44 -38.61
C GLY A 594 -34.12 5.84 -37.67
N THR A 595 -32.85 5.82 -38.06
CA THR A 595 -31.74 5.33 -37.22
C THR A 595 -31.56 6.21 -35.99
N ARG A 596 -31.62 7.53 -36.13
CA ARG A 596 -31.58 8.47 -34.99
C ARG A 596 -32.74 8.24 -34.03
N GLN A 597 -33.97 8.10 -34.55
CA GLN A 597 -35.13 7.88 -33.70
C GLN A 597 -35.03 6.58 -32.91
N LYS A 598 -34.53 5.49 -33.54
CA LYS A 598 -34.30 4.22 -32.84
C LYS A 598 -33.30 4.37 -31.70
N MET A 599 -32.17 5.05 -31.91
CA MET A 599 -31.20 5.30 -30.83
C MET A 599 -31.79 6.16 -29.71
N ILE A 600 -32.57 7.19 -30.04
CA ILE A 600 -33.28 8.02 -29.06
C ILE A 600 -34.22 7.15 -28.23
N ASP A 601 -35.00 6.29 -28.87
CA ASP A 601 -35.97 5.42 -28.21
C ASP A 601 -35.30 4.34 -27.35
N GLU A 602 -34.21 3.73 -27.81
CA GLU A 602 -33.48 2.69 -27.08
C GLU A 602 -32.77 3.23 -25.84
N VAL A 603 -32.06 4.34 -25.96
CA VAL A 603 -31.43 5.00 -24.79
C VAL A 603 -32.51 5.63 -23.89
N GLY A 604 -33.57 6.15 -24.49
CA GLY A 604 -34.71 6.77 -23.80
C GLY A 604 -35.54 5.78 -22.98
N LYS A 605 -35.73 4.54 -23.44
CA LYS A 605 -36.36 3.45 -22.68
C LYS A 605 -35.69 3.19 -21.33
N ASN A 606 -34.39 3.47 -21.25
CA ASN A 606 -33.59 3.27 -20.05
C ASN A 606 -33.42 4.56 -19.22
N GLY A 607 -34.04 5.66 -19.63
CA GLY A 607 -33.99 6.93 -18.91
C GLY A 607 -32.61 7.60 -18.87
N LEU A 608 -31.68 7.23 -19.76
CA LEU A 608 -30.26 7.62 -19.65
C LEU A 608 -29.91 8.96 -20.31
N TRP A 609 -30.85 9.61 -21.00
CA TRP A 609 -30.58 10.91 -21.65
C TRP A 609 -30.44 12.04 -20.63
N ALA A 610 -29.22 12.53 -20.46
CA ALA A 610 -28.93 13.80 -19.83
C ALA A 610 -29.30 14.96 -20.78
N PRO A 611 -30.09 15.94 -20.33
CA PRO A 611 -30.31 17.19 -21.05
C PRO A 611 -29.00 17.92 -21.35
N ALA A 612 -28.86 18.44 -22.57
CA ALA A 612 -27.68 19.21 -22.97
C ALA A 612 -27.51 20.49 -22.13
N GLU A 613 -28.61 21.07 -21.65
CA GLU A 613 -28.62 22.23 -20.75
C GLU A 613 -27.83 21.97 -19.47
N HIS A 614 -27.81 20.75 -18.93
CA HIS A 614 -27.02 20.44 -17.73
C HIS A 614 -25.51 20.61 -17.97
N VAL A 615 -25.04 20.37 -19.19
CA VAL A 615 -23.64 20.63 -19.57
C VAL A 615 -23.39 22.13 -19.68
N VAL A 616 -24.34 22.88 -20.24
CA VAL A 616 -24.27 24.34 -20.36
C VAL A 616 -24.25 25.01 -18.98
N ASP A 617 -25.07 24.54 -18.06
CA ASP A 617 -25.15 25.06 -16.70
C ASP A 617 -23.85 24.82 -15.93
N ALA A 618 -23.33 23.58 -15.96
CA ALA A 618 -22.05 23.25 -15.34
C ALA A 618 -20.87 24.03 -15.96
N ALA A 619 -20.87 24.18 -17.30
CA ALA A 619 -19.86 24.98 -18.01
C ALA A 619 -19.95 26.46 -17.64
N SER A 620 -21.16 27.01 -17.57
CA SER A 620 -21.38 28.42 -17.26
C SER A 620 -21.00 28.73 -15.81
N LEU A 621 -21.36 27.88 -14.85
CA LEU A 621 -20.92 28.01 -13.46
C LEU A 621 -19.38 28.01 -13.38
N SER A 622 -18.74 27.08 -14.07
CA SER A 622 -17.27 26.90 -14.06
C SER A 622 -16.48 28.12 -14.53
N VAL A 623 -17.03 28.95 -15.41
CA VAL A 623 -16.32 30.08 -16.03
C VAL A 623 -16.79 31.45 -15.52
N THR A 624 -17.93 31.50 -14.84
CA THR A 624 -18.53 32.74 -14.31
C THR A 624 -18.32 32.92 -12.82
N ASN A 625 -18.09 31.85 -12.06
CA ASN A 625 -17.82 31.93 -10.64
C ASN A 625 -16.36 31.58 -10.31
N GLU A 626 -15.60 32.57 -9.83
CA GLU A 626 -14.18 32.41 -9.48
C GLU A 626 -13.95 31.50 -8.27
N GLU A 627 -14.97 31.31 -7.42
CA GLU A 627 -14.96 30.34 -6.32
C GLU A 627 -14.91 28.89 -6.82
N VAL A 628 -15.33 28.67 -8.07
CA VAL A 628 -15.34 27.35 -8.71
C VAL A 628 -13.99 27.15 -9.40
N ASN A 629 -13.07 26.52 -8.69
CA ASN A 629 -11.75 26.16 -9.21
C ASN A 629 -11.38 24.73 -8.82
N GLY A 630 -10.85 23.98 -9.78
CA GLY A 630 -10.40 22.62 -9.57
C GLY A 630 -11.53 21.60 -9.37
N ARG A 631 -12.73 21.89 -9.89
CA ARG A 631 -13.94 21.05 -9.76
C ARG A 631 -14.20 20.20 -11.00
N SER A 632 -14.84 19.06 -10.78
CA SER A 632 -15.21 18.08 -11.82
C SER A 632 -16.71 17.82 -11.75
N PHE A 633 -17.46 18.15 -12.80
CA PHE A 633 -18.91 18.05 -12.80
C PHE A 633 -19.39 16.87 -13.64
N GLY A 634 -20.32 16.06 -13.13
CA GLY A 634 -21.00 15.01 -13.88
C GLY A 634 -22.36 15.51 -14.37
N THR A 635 -22.82 15.06 -15.55
CA THR A 635 -24.20 15.33 -15.99
C THR A 635 -25.00 14.05 -16.12
N TRP A 636 -26.25 14.12 -15.66
CA TRP A 636 -27.19 13.01 -15.59
C TRP A 636 -28.58 13.47 -16.05
N PRO A 637 -29.51 12.53 -16.37
CA PRO A 637 -30.91 12.84 -16.65
C PRO A 637 -31.59 13.83 -15.70
N HIS A 638 -31.28 13.78 -14.40
CA HIS A 638 -31.97 14.59 -13.38
C HIS A 638 -31.23 15.85 -12.96
N GLY A 639 -30.02 16.10 -13.49
CA GLY A 639 -29.24 17.29 -13.16
C GLY A 639 -27.76 17.13 -13.47
N TRP A 640 -26.98 18.16 -13.15
CA TRP A 640 -25.53 18.04 -13.00
C TRP A 640 -25.16 18.01 -11.51
N PHE A 641 -23.99 17.48 -11.18
CA PHE A 641 -23.52 17.31 -9.80
C PHE A 641 -22.00 17.46 -9.72
N ASP A 642 -21.46 17.90 -8.58
CA ASP A 642 -20.01 17.82 -8.33
C ASP A 642 -19.62 16.35 -8.11
N GLN A 643 -18.68 15.85 -8.89
CA GLN A 643 -18.17 14.49 -8.76
C GLN A 643 -17.19 14.35 -7.60
N MET A 644 -16.81 15.46 -6.95
CA MET A 644 -15.87 15.47 -5.83
C MET A 644 -14.54 14.78 -6.21
N GLU A 645 -14.09 14.97 -7.46
CA GLU A 645 -12.85 14.34 -7.94
C GLU A 645 -11.62 15.15 -7.51
N ASP A 646 -11.34 15.19 -6.21
CA ASP A 646 -10.19 15.89 -5.62
C ASP A 646 -9.43 15.03 -4.60
N LEU A 647 -8.37 15.58 -3.99
CA LEU A 647 -7.56 14.82 -3.02
C LEU A 647 -8.32 14.53 -1.71
N GLU A 648 -9.28 15.39 -1.35
CA GLU A 648 -10.03 15.30 -0.09
C GLU A 648 -11.15 14.26 -0.21
N HIS A 649 -11.79 14.18 -1.37
CA HIS A 649 -12.96 13.33 -1.62
C HIS A 649 -12.65 12.12 -2.53
N GLY A 650 -11.49 12.10 -3.19
CA GLY A 650 -10.95 10.94 -3.88
C GLY A 650 -11.37 10.81 -5.35
N PHE A 651 -11.80 9.60 -5.73
CA PHE A 651 -12.13 9.26 -7.11
C PHE A 651 -13.61 9.51 -7.39
N GLY A 652 -13.92 10.40 -8.34
CA GLY A 652 -15.30 10.79 -8.67
C GLY A 652 -16.22 9.67 -9.17
N GLY A 653 -15.70 8.46 -9.41
CA GLY A 653 -16.51 7.27 -9.68
C GLY A 653 -17.46 6.88 -8.55
N ILE A 654 -17.14 7.19 -7.29
CA ILE A 654 -18.02 6.91 -6.14
C ILE A 654 -19.31 7.74 -6.27
N THR A 655 -19.20 9.05 -6.49
CA THR A 655 -20.35 9.93 -6.66
C THR A 655 -21.17 9.59 -7.91
N ILE A 656 -20.52 9.13 -8.98
CA ILE A 656 -21.20 8.61 -10.18
C ILE A 656 -21.99 7.34 -9.83
N GLN A 657 -21.41 6.43 -9.04
CA GLN A 657 -22.09 5.21 -8.60
C GLN A 657 -23.31 5.52 -7.72
N GLU A 658 -23.22 6.50 -6.81
CA GLU A 658 -24.37 6.93 -6.00
C GLU A 658 -25.50 7.52 -6.86
N HIS A 659 -25.17 8.31 -7.88
CA HIS A 659 -26.15 8.85 -8.82
C HIS A 659 -26.76 7.77 -9.72
N ALA A 660 -25.95 6.77 -10.11
CA ALA A 660 -26.38 5.58 -10.82
C ALA A 660 -27.37 4.75 -10.00
N GLU A 661 -27.06 4.46 -8.73
CA GLU A 661 -27.91 3.67 -7.84
C GLU A 661 -29.25 4.35 -7.57
N LYS A 662 -29.27 5.68 -7.43
CA LYS A 662 -30.51 6.48 -7.32
C LYS A 662 -31.37 6.46 -8.58
N SER A 663 -30.77 6.18 -9.74
CA SER A 663 -31.44 6.22 -11.06
C SER A 663 -31.77 4.84 -11.64
N GLY A 664 -31.38 3.74 -10.95
CA GLY A 664 -31.57 2.36 -11.39
C GLY A 664 -30.31 1.72 -12.01
N PRO A 665 -30.23 0.37 -12.06
CA PRO A 665 -28.97 -0.34 -12.32
C PRO A 665 -28.46 -0.18 -13.77
N LEU A 666 -27.33 0.53 -13.96
CA LEU A 666 -26.60 0.63 -15.25
C LEU A 666 -26.12 -0.72 -15.80
N SER A 667 -25.91 -1.71 -14.93
CA SER A 667 -25.36 -3.03 -15.28
C SER A 667 -26.26 -3.82 -16.24
N ALA A 668 -27.58 -3.66 -16.16
CA ALA A 668 -28.52 -4.39 -17.01
C ALA A 668 -28.56 -3.88 -18.46
N THR A 669 -28.15 -2.64 -18.71
CA THR A 669 -28.43 -1.96 -19.98
C THR A 669 -27.20 -1.86 -20.89
N LEU A 670 -26.00 -1.63 -20.34
CA LEU A 670 -24.76 -1.60 -21.14
C LEU A 670 -24.35 -2.98 -21.66
N SER A 671 -24.84 -4.07 -21.03
CA SER A 671 -24.69 -5.44 -21.51
C SER A 671 -25.60 -5.81 -22.69
N SER A 672 -26.65 -5.02 -22.97
CA SER A 672 -27.69 -5.41 -23.94
C SER A 672 -27.33 -5.13 -25.40
N ALA A 673 -26.18 -4.49 -25.66
CA ALA A 673 -25.73 -4.10 -27.00
C ALA A 673 -24.67 -5.05 -27.61
N SER A 674 -24.56 -6.30 -27.17
CA SER A 674 -23.68 -7.30 -27.82
C SER A 674 -24.38 -8.65 -27.98
N PRO A 675 -24.41 -9.25 -29.19
CA PRO A 675 -25.04 -10.53 -29.44
C PRO A 675 -24.19 -11.72 -28.97
N SER A 676 -24.88 -12.85 -28.86
CA SER A 676 -24.61 -14.10 -28.17
C SER A 676 -23.33 -14.90 -28.49
N SER A 677 -22.81 -15.56 -27.43
CA SER A 677 -22.12 -16.88 -27.35
C SER A 677 -20.78 -17.04 -28.10
N THR A 678 -19.71 -17.57 -27.51
CA THR A 678 -19.56 -19.00 -27.17
C THR A 678 -18.35 -19.23 -26.24
N LYS A 679 -18.45 -20.20 -25.33
CA LYS A 679 -17.38 -20.64 -24.41
C LYS A 679 -16.19 -21.25 -25.18
N ALA A 680 -14.97 -20.84 -24.85
CA ALA A 680 -13.76 -21.63 -25.10
C ALA A 680 -12.75 -21.48 -23.95
N SER A 681 -12.39 -22.62 -23.36
CA SER A 681 -11.34 -22.78 -22.35
C SER A 681 -9.96 -22.81 -23.01
N PHE A 682 -8.99 -22.03 -22.50
CA PHE A 682 -7.59 -22.18 -22.87
C PHE A 682 -6.66 -22.32 -21.65
N ILE A 683 -5.83 -23.34 -21.77
CA ILE A 683 -4.74 -23.76 -20.90
C ILE A 683 -3.55 -22.82 -21.12
N VAL A 684 -2.98 -22.26 -20.04
CA VAL A 684 -1.77 -21.42 -20.12
C VAL A 684 -0.56 -22.18 -19.57
N SER A 685 0.46 -22.31 -20.41
CA SER A 685 1.82 -22.74 -20.08
C SER A 685 2.66 -21.55 -19.60
N PRO A 686 3.57 -21.70 -18.61
CA PRO A 686 4.48 -20.63 -18.22
C PRO A 686 5.90 -20.81 -18.80
N ARG A 687 6.41 -19.75 -19.45
CA ARG A 687 7.83 -19.43 -19.77
C ARG A 687 8.03 -17.98 -19.24
N ALA A 688 9.15 -17.48 -18.72
CA ALA A 688 10.48 -17.98 -18.34
C ALA A 688 11.04 -16.97 -17.29
N LYS A 689 12.00 -17.39 -16.46
CA LYS A 689 12.71 -16.58 -15.46
C LYS A 689 13.77 -15.66 -16.10
N LEU A 690 13.94 -14.46 -15.55
CA LEU A 690 15.16 -13.65 -15.68
C LEU A 690 15.72 -13.42 -14.26
N GLN A 691 17.00 -13.73 -14.08
CA GLN A 691 17.76 -13.50 -12.86
C GLN A 691 19.19 -13.18 -13.28
N GLU A 692 19.66 -11.96 -13.01
CA GLU A 692 21.06 -11.55 -13.15
C GLU A 692 21.49 -10.77 -11.91
N THR A 693 22.65 -11.13 -11.35
CA THR A 693 23.36 -10.46 -10.25
C THR A 693 24.71 -9.94 -10.77
N ASP A 694 25.15 -8.80 -10.25
CA ASP A 694 26.23 -7.92 -10.74
C ASP A 694 27.67 -8.49 -10.57
N PRO A 695 28.67 -8.15 -11.44
CA PRO A 695 29.89 -8.92 -11.67
C PRO A 695 31.25 -8.32 -11.21
N PHE A 696 31.34 -7.57 -10.10
CA PHE A 696 32.65 -7.10 -9.60
C PHE A 696 32.84 -7.26 -8.09
N ASP A 697 33.18 -8.49 -7.70
CA ASP A 697 33.92 -8.75 -6.47
C ASP A 697 34.85 -9.97 -6.64
N ILE A 698 36.07 -9.75 -7.13
CA ILE A 698 37.13 -10.76 -7.05
C ILE A 698 38.40 -10.16 -6.47
N GLN A 699 38.56 -10.41 -5.18
CA GLN A 699 39.77 -10.78 -4.43
C GLN A 699 39.77 -10.05 -3.09
N THR A 700 39.06 -10.66 -2.14
CA THR A 700 39.63 -11.24 -0.92
C THR A 700 38.53 -12.10 -0.27
N HIS A 701 38.85 -13.36 0.06
CA HIS A 701 38.14 -14.30 0.95
C HIS A 701 37.41 -15.54 0.39
N ALA A 702 37.40 -15.78 -0.94
CA ALA A 702 36.91 -17.07 -1.48
C ALA A 702 37.87 -18.25 -1.23
N GLU A 703 39.09 -17.99 -0.76
CA GLU A 703 39.96 -18.99 -0.15
C GLU A 703 40.09 -18.64 1.35
N ALA A 704 39.68 -19.59 2.20
CA ALA A 704 39.86 -19.62 3.65
C ALA A 704 39.03 -18.70 4.58
N SER A 705 38.10 -17.86 4.11
CA SER A 705 37.35 -16.94 5.03
C SER A 705 35.81 -16.96 4.92
N LEU A 706 35.22 -18.02 4.34
CA LEU A 706 33.78 -18.31 4.49
C LEU A 706 33.36 -18.59 5.95
N LEU A 707 34.33 -18.85 6.81
CA LEU A 707 34.28 -18.62 8.24
C LEU A 707 35.37 -17.60 8.52
N GLY A 708 35.04 -16.34 8.76
CA GLY A 708 36.03 -15.40 9.28
C GLY A 708 36.59 -15.95 10.59
N ASP A 709 37.92 -15.98 10.69
CA ASP A 709 38.73 -16.20 11.90
C ASP A 709 38.48 -15.15 13.01
N GLU A 710 37.32 -14.48 13.02
CA GLU A 710 36.94 -13.43 13.97
C GLU A 710 35.47 -13.59 14.36
N ILE A 711 35.09 -14.78 14.85
CA ILE A 711 33.97 -14.86 15.80
C ILE A 711 34.63 -14.97 17.14
N ASP A 712 34.76 -13.81 17.78
CA ASP A 712 35.37 -13.60 19.07
C ASP A 712 35.00 -14.76 20.02
N GLU A 713 36.00 -15.56 20.43
CA GLU A 713 35.83 -16.65 21.40
C GLU A 713 35.50 -16.11 22.81
N THR A 714 35.31 -14.79 22.95
CA THR A 714 35.07 -14.05 24.20
C THR A 714 33.60 -13.92 24.59
N LEU A 715 32.65 -14.23 23.69
CA LEU A 715 31.23 -14.27 24.08
C LEU A 715 30.95 -15.58 24.83
N GLU A 716 31.20 -15.53 26.14
CA GLU A 716 30.88 -16.57 27.10
C GLU A 716 29.45 -17.09 26.88
N THR A 717 29.33 -18.41 26.94
CA THR A 717 28.18 -19.24 26.52
C THR A 717 26.92 -19.10 27.37
N ALA A 718 26.76 -18.03 28.13
CA ALA A 718 25.64 -17.82 29.05
C ALA A 718 24.81 -16.59 28.65
N SER A 719 24.14 -16.67 27.51
CA SER A 719 22.98 -15.82 27.26
C SER A 719 21.72 -16.56 27.69
N ASP A 720 20.85 -15.93 28.49
CA ASP A 720 19.54 -16.47 28.90
C ASP A 720 18.55 -16.60 27.70
N LYS A 721 18.97 -16.24 26.50
CA LYS A 721 18.13 -16.24 25.30
C LYS A 721 17.98 -17.66 24.76
N ASN A 722 16.73 -18.12 24.70
CA ASN A 722 16.39 -19.46 24.23
C ASN A 722 16.02 -19.46 22.73
N LEU A 723 16.86 -20.09 21.90
CA LEU A 723 16.69 -20.22 20.45
C LEU A 723 16.07 -21.58 20.05
N SER A 724 15.33 -22.26 20.93
CA SER A 724 14.73 -23.57 20.64
C SER A 724 13.84 -23.57 19.39
N PHE A 725 13.26 -22.42 19.05
CA PHE A 725 12.44 -22.27 17.84
C PHE A 725 13.25 -22.48 16.56
N LEU A 726 14.56 -22.18 16.54
CA LEU A 726 15.45 -22.42 15.39
C LEU A 726 15.90 -23.88 15.27
N LEU A 727 15.65 -24.72 16.27
CA LEU A 727 16.03 -26.14 16.25
C LEU A 727 14.90 -27.04 15.74
N ASP A 728 13.77 -26.46 15.33
CA ASP A 728 12.64 -27.19 14.77
C ASP A 728 12.96 -27.74 13.37
N ALA A 729 12.82 -29.06 13.21
CA ALA A 729 13.01 -29.73 11.92
C ALA A 729 12.04 -29.24 10.84
N ALA A 730 10.89 -28.68 11.20
CA ALA A 730 9.93 -28.12 10.25
C ALA A 730 10.46 -26.90 9.49
N ILE A 731 11.51 -26.24 9.99
CA ILE A 731 12.14 -25.09 9.31
C ILE A 731 12.92 -25.57 8.08
N TYR A 732 13.69 -26.65 8.24
CA TYR A 732 14.73 -27.04 7.28
C TYR A 732 14.19 -27.95 6.18
N HIS A 733 14.30 -27.51 4.93
CA HIS A 733 13.79 -28.26 3.80
C HIS A 733 14.71 -29.47 3.50
N PRO A 734 14.11 -30.64 3.21
CA PRO A 734 14.87 -31.83 2.83
C PRO A 734 15.53 -31.61 1.47
N LEU A 735 16.81 -31.97 1.38
CA LEU A 735 17.59 -31.85 0.16
C LEU A 735 17.56 -33.17 -0.62
N SER A 736 17.45 -33.10 -1.94
CA SER A 736 17.39 -34.26 -2.82
C SER A 736 18.60 -34.32 -3.74
N ALA A 737 19.21 -35.50 -3.86
CA ALA A 737 20.25 -35.76 -4.85
C ALA A 737 19.66 -36.15 -6.22
N VAL A 738 18.34 -36.30 -6.33
CA VAL A 738 17.66 -36.65 -7.59
C VAL A 738 17.82 -35.54 -8.64
N ASP A 739 17.82 -34.29 -8.19
CA ASP A 739 17.93 -33.11 -9.05
C ASP A 739 19.38 -32.84 -9.52
N VAL A 740 20.35 -33.52 -8.91
CA VAL A 740 21.76 -33.47 -9.34
C VAL A 740 21.95 -34.42 -10.53
N PRO A 741 22.62 -34.02 -11.63
CA PRO A 741 22.87 -34.92 -12.76
C PRO A 741 23.69 -36.15 -12.33
N VAL A 742 23.37 -37.32 -12.92
CA VAL A 742 23.97 -38.63 -12.53
C VAL A 742 25.49 -38.59 -12.35
N PRO A 743 26.29 -37.96 -13.24
CA PRO A 743 27.75 -37.93 -13.09
C PRO A 743 28.27 -37.15 -11.87
N PHE A 744 27.44 -36.25 -11.30
CA PHE A 744 27.79 -35.42 -10.14
C PHE A 744 27.11 -35.88 -8.84
N ARG A 745 26.28 -36.92 -8.87
CA ARG A 745 25.54 -37.42 -7.69
C ARG A 745 26.51 -38.06 -6.68
N LYS A 746 26.46 -37.57 -5.44
CA LYS A 746 27.11 -38.17 -4.27
C LYS A 746 26.06 -38.54 -3.22
N PRO A 747 26.27 -39.58 -2.40
CA PRO A 747 25.37 -39.89 -1.29
C PRO A 747 25.45 -38.79 -0.22
N PHE A 748 24.31 -38.43 0.38
CA PHE A 748 24.29 -37.50 1.50
C PHE A 748 25.02 -38.08 2.74
N PRO A 749 25.72 -37.24 3.52
CA PRO A 749 26.32 -37.68 4.77
C PRO A 749 25.22 -38.10 5.76
N GLY A 750 25.44 -39.22 6.46
CA GLY A 750 24.52 -39.69 7.51
C GLY A 750 24.56 -38.81 8.77
N PRO A 751 23.63 -39.04 9.73
CA PRO A 751 23.60 -38.29 10.97
C PRO A 751 24.88 -38.49 11.80
N PRO A 752 25.30 -37.50 12.62
CA PRO A 752 26.44 -37.63 13.50
C PRO A 752 26.30 -38.85 14.43
N PRO A 753 27.38 -39.63 14.66
CA PRO A 753 27.34 -40.77 15.57
C PRO A 753 26.90 -40.38 17.00
N PRO A 754 26.24 -41.28 17.76
CA PRO A 754 25.90 -41.03 19.16
C PRO A 754 27.16 -40.70 19.98
N GLY A 755 27.12 -39.62 20.77
CA GLY A 755 28.26 -39.15 21.57
C GLY A 755 29.21 -38.19 20.84
N THR A 756 28.92 -37.80 19.60
CA THR A 756 29.64 -36.72 18.89
C THR A 756 29.42 -35.39 19.61
N THR A 757 30.46 -34.57 19.74
CA THR A 757 30.36 -33.22 20.31
C THR A 757 30.01 -32.17 19.23
N THR A 758 29.42 -31.04 19.60
CA THR A 758 29.12 -29.92 18.68
C THR A 758 30.35 -29.48 17.87
N LYS A 759 31.51 -29.40 18.52
CA LYS A 759 32.79 -29.05 17.88
C LYS A 759 33.21 -30.07 16.81
N GLN A 760 33.06 -31.37 17.07
CA GLN A 760 33.37 -32.42 16.09
C GLN A 760 32.43 -32.37 14.88
N ALA A 761 31.14 -32.08 15.09
CA ALA A 761 30.18 -31.94 14.00
C ALA A 761 30.47 -30.71 13.13
N LEU A 762 30.79 -29.56 13.73
CA LEU A 762 31.22 -28.36 13.00
C LEU A 762 32.48 -28.61 12.17
N ASN A 763 33.47 -29.33 12.71
CA ASN A 763 34.68 -29.72 11.96
C ASN A 763 34.37 -30.62 10.76
N HIS A 764 33.37 -31.50 10.88
CA HIS A 764 32.95 -32.34 9.76
C HIS A 764 32.27 -31.50 8.67
N VAL A 765 31.34 -30.61 9.04
CA VAL A 765 30.74 -29.65 8.11
C VAL A 765 31.83 -28.84 7.39
N GLN A 766 32.83 -28.34 8.12
CA GLN A 766 33.95 -27.62 7.53
C GLN A 766 34.79 -28.48 6.57
N SER A 767 35.03 -29.75 6.91
CA SER A 767 35.73 -30.67 6.00
C SER A 767 34.99 -30.88 4.67
N LEU A 768 33.66 -30.89 4.68
CA LEU A 768 32.86 -30.98 3.45
C LEU A 768 32.98 -29.71 2.61
N ILE A 769 32.96 -28.53 3.24
CA ILE A 769 33.18 -27.24 2.56
C ILE A 769 34.55 -27.19 1.90
N THR A 770 35.62 -27.58 2.61
CA THR A 770 36.98 -27.62 2.04
C THR A 770 37.10 -28.58 0.87
N LYS A 771 36.28 -29.64 0.82
CA LYS A 771 36.22 -30.60 -0.29
C LYS A 771 35.29 -30.15 -1.43
N GLY A 772 34.66 -28.96 -1.33
CA GLY A 772 33.70 -28.45 -2.31
C GLY A 772 32.34 -29.17 -2.30
N ASP A 773 32.02 -29.93 -1.25
CA ASP A 773 30.72 -30.60 -1.11
C ASP A 773 29.72 -29.72 -0.34
N PHE A 774 29.31 -28.62 -0.97
CA PHE A 774 28.39 -27.64 -0.38
C PHE A 774 27.00 -28.24 -0.11
N LEU A 775 26.51 -29.12 -1.01
CA LEU A 775 25.21 -29.76 -0.85
C LEU A 775 25.20 -30.75 0.33
N GLY A 776 26.27 -31.52 0.50
CA GLY A 776 26.48 -32.37 1.68
C GLY A 776 26.65 -31.55 2.97
N ALA A 777 27.39 -30.45 2.92
CA ALA A 777 27.57 -29.55 4.07
C ALA A 777 26.25 -28.91 4.52
N ALA A 778 25.41 -28.42 3.59
CA ALA A 778 24.09 -27.87 3.89
C ALA A 778 23.16 -28.92 4.54
N HIS A 779 23.20 -30.16 4.04
CA HIS A 779 22.44 -31.27 4.58
C HIS A 779 22.87 -31.59 6.02
N LEU A 780 24.18 -31.76 6.26
CA LEU A 780 24.72 -32.06 7.58
C LEU A 780 24.44 -30.93 8.58
N ALA A 781 24.53 -29.66 8.17
CA ALA A 781 24.23 -28.52 9.02
C ALA A 781 22.79 -28.54 9.55
N ALA A 782 21.79 -28.87 8.71
CA ALA A 782 20.41 -29.03 9.18
C ALA A 782 20.26 -30.20 10.14
N ILE A 783 20.90 -31.35 9.87
CA ILE A 783 20.86 -32.49 10.81
C ILE A 783 21.45 -32.09 12.17
N CYS A 784 22.55 -31.33 12.18
CA CYS A 784 23.14 -30.83 13.42
C CYS A 784 22.19 -29.91 14.19
N LEU A 785 21.45 -29.04 13.49
CA LEU A 785 20.45 -28.16 14.09
C LEU A 785 19.25 -28.93 14.67
N THR A 786 18.84 -30.05 14.06
CA THR A 786 17.60 -30.77 14.44
C THR A 786 17.83 -32.01 15.31
N SER A 787 19.09 -32.43 15.52
CA SER A 787 19.43 -33.70 16.21
C SER A 787 19.50 -33.61 17.73
N GLY A 788 19.29 -32.42 18.31
CA GLY A 788 19.50 -32.17 19.74
C GLY A 788 20.97 -32.11 20.16
N LEU A 789 21.90 -32.08 19.19
CA LEU A 789 23.33 -31.95 19.41
C LEU A 789 23.70 -30.58 20.01
N VAL A 790 23.02 -29.52 19.57
CA VAL A 790 23.24 -28.14 20.01
C VAL A 790 22.20 -27.77 21.07
N GLN A 791 22.66 -27.13 22.16
CA GLN A 791 21.76 -26.66 23.21
C GLN A 791 20.99 -25.41 22.74
N PRO A 792 19.72 -25.22 23.15
CA PRO A 792 18.94 -24.05 22.75
C PRO A 792 19.52 -22.68 23.14
N THR A 793 20.44 -22.64 24.12
CA THR A 793 21.12 -21.42 24.59
C THR A 793 22.49 -21.18 23.91
N ASP A 794 23.01 -22.15 23.16
CA ASP A 794 24.27 -22.05 22.42
C ASP A 794 24.07 -21.33 21.08
N HIS A 795 23.78 -20.04 21.16
CA HIS A 795 23.51 -19.17 20.02
C HIS A 795 24.69 -19.09 19.04
N VAL A 796 25.94 -19.19 19.52
CA VAL A 796 27.15 -19.19 18.69
C VAL A 796 27.15 -20.37 17.72
N SER A 797 26.94 -21.60 18.23
CA SER A 797 26.91 -22.80 17.37
C SER A 797 25.68 -22.81 16.45
N ILE A 798 24.52 -22.34 16.93
CA ILE A 798 23.28 -22.25 16.12
C ILE A 798 23.50 -21.32 14.92
N PHE A 799 23.98 -20.10 15.16
CA PHE A 799 24.21 -19.13 14.09
C PHE A 799 25.33 -19.57 13.13
N LYS A 800 26.38 -20.25 13.61
CA LYS A 800 27.42 -20.84 12.74
C LYS A 800 26.83 -21.88 11.78
N LEU A 801 25.98 -22.78 12.28
CA LEU A 801 25.32 -23.80 11.45
C LEU A 801 24.31 -23.18 10.47
N LEU A 802 23.56 -22.16 10.89
CA LEU A 802 22.63 -21.42 10.03
C LEU A 802 23.35 -20.67 8.91
N ALA A 803 24.39 -19.90 9.23
CA ALA A 803 25.20 -19.18 8.25
C ALA A 803 25.80 -20.14 7.22
N THR A 804 26.30 -21.29 7.70
CA THR A 804 26.84 -22.34 6.84
C THR A 804 25.76 -22.91 5.92
N ARG A 805 24.58 -23.23 6.47
CA ARG A 805 23.48 -23.79 5.68
C ARG A 805 23.02 -22.81 4.60
N TYR A 806 22.75 -21.56 4.97
CA TYR A 806 22.30 -20.54 4.02
C TYR A 806 23.31 -20.30 2.91
N SER A 807 24.59 -20.12 3.27
CA SER A 807 25.65 -19.91 2.28
C SER A 807 25.82 -21.10 1.34
N CYS A 808 25.79 -22.33 1.84
CA CYS A 808 25.86 -23.52 1.00
C CYS A 808 24.64 -23.68 0.09
N LEU A 809 23.43 -23.37 0.57
CA LEU A 809 22.22 -23.39 -0.27
C LEU A 809 22.27 -22.33 -1.37
N GLU A 810 22.79 -21.13 -1.08
CA GLU A 810 23.02 -20.10 -2.10
C GLU A 810 24.02 -20.56 -3.16
N LEU A 811 25.15 -21.13 -2.74
CA LEU A 811 26.20 -21.63 -3.65
C LEU A 811 25.72 -22.76 -4.57
N VAL A 812 24.80 -23.61 -4.10
CA VAL A 812 24.23 -24.71 -4.90
C VAL A 812 23.02 -24.25 -5.74
N GLY A 813 22.68 -22.95 -5.72
CA GLY A 813 21.56 -22.39 -6.50
C GLY A 813 20.18 -22.67 -5.89
N GLN A 814 20.11 -23.04 -4.62
CA GLN A 814 18.88 -23.28 -3.85
C GLN A 814 18.48 -22.06 -3.01
N LEU A 815 18.63 -20.86 -3.58
CA LEU A 815 18.37 -19.56 -2.94
C LEU A 815 16.96 -19.47 -2.34
N LEU A 816 15.95 -20.02 -3.02
CA LEU A 816 14.57 -19.96 -2.53
C LEU A 816 14.38 -20.77 -1.24
N LEU A 817 15.09 -21.89 -1.08
CA LEU A 817 15.02 -22.68 0.15
C LEU A 817 15.67 -21.93 1.31
N ALA A 818 16.88 -21.36 1.09
CA ALA A 818 17.54 -20.50 2.07
C ALA A 818 16.64 -19.32 2.48
N ALA A 819 15.96 -18.70 1.52
CA ALA A 819 15.05 -17.59 1.75
C ALA A 819 13.78 -17.97 2.53
N GLN A 820 13.23 -19.18 2.32
CA GLN A 820 12.12 -19.68 3.14
C GLN A 820 12.58 -20.00 4.57
N GLU A 821 13.77 -20.58 4.73
CA GLU A 821 14.32 -20.93 6.04
C GLU A 821 14.69 -19.70 6.86
N ALA A 822 15.23 -18.65 6.23
CA ALA A 822 15.56 -17.38 6.88
C ALA A 822 14.34 -16.65 7.45
N LYS A 823 13.11 -17.01 7.07
CA LYS A 823 11.87 -16.49 7.68
C LYS A 823 11.75 -16.87 9.16
N ALA A 824 12.36 -17.99 9.56
CA ALA A 824 12.36 -18.44 10.93
C ALA A 824 13.12 -17.49 11.88
N LEU A 825 14.00 -16.64 11.36
CA LEU A 825 14.69 -15.59 12.13
C LEU A 825 13.76 -14.40 12.50
N GLU A 826 12.53 -14.38 12.00
CA GLU A 826 11.51 -13.38 12.33
C GLU A 826 12.02 -11.93 12.18
N ASP A 827 11.87 -11.10 13.22
CA ASP A 827 12.27 -9.70 13.22
C ASP A 827 13.64 -9.52 13.88
N LEU A 828 14.65 -9.20 13.07
CA LEU A 828 16.02 -8.98 13.52
C LEU A 828 16.22 -7.67 14.30
N SER A 829 15.24 -6.76 14.28
CA SER A 829 15.25 -5.54 15.09
C SER A 829 14.65 -5.74 16.49
N SER A 830 14.13 -6.93 16.78
CA SER A 830 13.53 -7.26 18.07
C SER A 830 14.56 -7.21 19.21
N GLU A 831 14.17 -6.61 20.34
CA GLU A 831 14.93 -6.59 21.60
C GLU A 831 15.34 -8.00 22.07
N PHE A 832 14.66 -9.04 21.58
CA PHE A 832 15.05 -10.44 21.79
C PHE A 832 16.52 -10.70 21.40
N TYR A 833 16.99 -10.15 20.28
CA TYR A 833 18.34 -10.38 19.77
C TYR A 833 19.41 -9.48 20.40
N TYR A 834 19.04 -8.54 21.25
CA TYR A 834 19.99 -7.61 21.87
C TYR A 834 20.28 -7.99 23.33
N VAL A 835 21.53 -7.79 23.73
CA VAL A 835 22.05 -7.97 25.10
C VAL A 835 22.82 -6.70 25.47
N VAL A 836 22.50 -6.11 26.63
CA VAL A 836 23.21 -4.93 27.13
C VAL A 836 24.41 -5.40 27.95
N PRO A 837 25.64 -4.95 27.64
CA PRO A 837 26.81 -5.27 28.45
C PRO A 837 26.63 -4.80 29.90
N GLU A 838 26.97 -5.64 30.87
CA GLU A 838 27.03 -5.23 32.28
C GLU A 838 28.27 -4.37 32.51
N VAL A 839 28.07 -3.12 32.92
CA VAL A 839 29.14 -2.18 33.30
C VAL A 839 28.91 -1.67 34.71
N THR A 840 30.02 -1.40 35.41
CA THR A 840 30.00 -0.85 36.76
C THR A 840 29.70 0.65 36.72
N GLU A 841 29.11 1.20 37.80
CA GLU A 841 28.82 2.65 37.89
C GLU A 841 30.09 3.51 37.79
N ALA A 842 31.27 2.97 38.13
CA ALA A 842 32.55 3.65 37.94
C ALA A 842 32.92 3.82 36.45
N GLU A 843 32.65 2.82 35.62
CA GLU A 843 32.87 2.86 34.16
C GLU A 843 31.85 3.77 33.45
N VAL A 844 30.67 3.99 34.05
CA VAL A 844 29.68 4.94 33.55
C VAL A 844 30.10 6.39 33.84
N GLU A 845 30.70 6.65 35.01
CA GLU A 845 31.23 7.97 35.37
C GLU A 845 32.45 8.37 34.50
N GLU A 846 33.33 7.43 34.15
CA GLU A 846 34.48 7.70 33.26
C GLU A 846 34.06 8.13 31.83
N HIS A 847 32.84 7.77 31.41
CA HIS A 847 32.28 8.07 30.10
C HIS A 847 31.12 9.08 30.14
N ASP A 848 31.19 10.06 31.05
CA ASP A 848 30.25 11.20 31.16
C ASP A 848 28.78 10.78 31.35
N GLY A 849 28.55 9.67 32.06
CA GLY A 849 27.21 9.16 32.37
C GLY A 849 26.53 8.40 31.22
N GLN A 850 27.20 8.21 30.08
CA GLN A 850 26.66 7.39 28.99
C GLN A 850 26.83 5.89 29.32
N ARG A 851 25.91 5.05 28.85
CA ARG A 851 25.99 3.57 29.01
C ARG A 851 26.35 2.92 27.68
N PRO A 852 26.99 1.73 27.67
CA PRO A 852 27.32 1.00 26.45
C PRO A 852 26.05 0.62 25.69
N LEU A 853 26.17 0.60 24.37
CA LEU A 853 25.08 0.22 23.47
C LEU A 853 24.78 -1.28 23.59
N ALA A 854 23.53 -1.66 23.32
CA ALA A 854 23.14 -3.06 23.29
C ALA A 854 23.76 -3.78 22.09
N GLU A 855 24.29 -4.98 22.30
CA GLU A 855 24.94 -5.78 21.28
C GLU A 855 24.02 -6.87 20.75
N HIS A 856 24.07 -7.09 19.44
CA HIS A 856 23.24 -8.09 18.78
C HIS A 856 23.90 -9.49 18.84
N ILE A 857 23.20 -10.50 19.38
CA ILE A 857 23.74 -11.86 19.57
C ILE A 857 24.02 -12.61 18.26
N MET A 858 23.37 -12.21 17.16
CA MET A 858 23.62 -12.76 15.82
C MET A 858 24.77 -12.01 15.14
N PRO A 859 25.75 -12.72 14.53
CA PRO A 859 26.87 -12.11 13.83
C PRO A 859 26.44 -11.14 12.72
N PHE A 860 27.18 -10.04 12.57
CA PHE A 860 26.88 -8.98 11.58
C PHE A 860 26.75 -9.50 10.15
N SER A 861 27.66 -10.39 9.72
CA SER A 861 27.62 -10.99 8.38
C SER A 861 26.35 -11.81 8.15
N LEU A 862 25.92 -12.60 9.15
CA LEU A 862 24.68 -13.36 9.09
C LEU A 862 23.45 -12.43 9.09
N ARG A 863 23.48 -11.30 9.80
CA ARG A 863 22.41 -10.29 9.75
C ARG A 863 22.23 -9.72 8.34
N VAL A 864 23.32 -9.31 7.70
CA VAL A 864 23.26 -8.80 6.32
C VAL A 864 22.73 -9.87 5.35
N GLN A 865 23.23 -11.11 5.46
CA GLN A 865 22.76 -12.23 4.64
C GLN A 865 21.28 -12.54 4.91
N ALA A 866 20.87 -12.57 6.17
CA ALA A 866 19.49 -12.82 6.58
C ALA A 866 18.54 -11.73 6.07
N ILE A 867 18.92 -10.44 6.12
CA ILE A 867 18.11 -9.34 5.57
C ILE A 867 17.86 -9.56 4.07
N ARG A 868 18.90 -9.96 3.32
CA ARG A 868 18.76 -10.27 1.88
C ARG A 868 17.87 -11.49 1.64
N LEU A 869 18.08 -12.58 2.38
CA LEU A 869 17.28 -13.80 2.25
C LEU A 869 15.82 -13.59 2.66
N GLN A 870 15.57 -12.80 3.71
CA GLN A 870 14.23 -12.40 4.12
C GLN A 870 13.59 -11.47 3.07
N ASN A 871 14.30 -10.53 2.47
CA ASN A 871 13.77 -9.76 1.34
C ASN A 871 13.24 -10.70 0.23
N ILE A 872 14.06 -11.66 -0.21
CA ILE A 872 13.67 -12.65 -1.23
C ILE A 872 12.48 -13.50 -0.77
N GLY A 873 12.55 -14.03 0.46
CA GLY A 873 11.55 -14.95 1.00
C GLY A 873 10.18 -14.29 1.17
N PHE A 874 10.19 -13.01 1.53
CA PHE A 874 9.01 -12.20 1.79
C PHE A 874 8.50 -11.50 0.50
N SER A 875 9.32 -11.50 -0.56
CA SER A 875 9.05 -10.86 -1.85
C SER A 875 8.78 -9.36 -1.72
N ASP A 876 9.51 -8.68 -0.82
CA ASP A 876 9.37 -7.25 -0.55
C ASP A 876 10.76 -6.55 -0.57
N PRO A 877 11.17 -6.01 -1.73
CA PRO A 877 12.47 -5.35 -1.89
C PRO A 877 12.60 -4.06 -1.07
N ARG A 878 11.48 -3.39 -0.73
CA ARG A 878 11.51 -2.15 0.07
C ARG A 878 11.83 -2.44 1.53
N ARG A 879 11.36 -3.58 2.04
CA ARG A 879 11.71 -4.07 3.39
C ARG A 879 13.21 -4.31 3.50
N GLY A 880 13.84 -4.93 2.50
CA GLY A 880 15.28 -5.16 2.48
C GLY A 880 16.08 -3.86 2.59
N VAL A 881 15.73 -2.84 1.80
CA VAL A 881 16.38 -1.53 1.83
C VAL A 881 16.23 -0.86 3.20
N THR A 882 15.02 -0.87 3.78
CA THR A 882 14.75 -0.26 5.09
C THR A 882 15.58 -0.91 6.20
N MET A 883 15.61 -2.25 6.27
CA MET A 883 16.39 -2.98 7.27
C MET A 883 17.90 -2.75 7.13
N LEU A 884 18.41 -2.55 5.90
CA LEU A 884 19.81 -2.18 5.67
C LEU A 884 20.11 -0.74 6.12
N TYR A 885 19.15 0.19 6.00
CA TYR A 885 19.29 1.54 6.55
C TYR A 885 19.29 1.52 8.09
N ASP A 886 18.41 0.72 8.71
CA ASP A 886 18.35 0.57 10.17
C ASP A 886 19.67 -0.01 10.71
N LEU A 887 20.20 -1.05 10.06
CA LEU A 887 21.52 -1.58 10.39
C LEU A 887 22.63 -0.52 10.19
N GLY A 888 22.46 0.38 9.23
CA GLY A 888 23.40 1.47 8.98
C GLY A 888 23.36 2.57 10.02
N LEU A 889 22.20 2.81 10.63
CA LEU A 889 22.06 3.68 11.80
C LEU A 889 22.78 3.05 13.01
N GLU A 890 22.55 1.77 13.26
CA GLU A 890 23.22 1.03 14.36
C GLU A 890 24.76 1.10 14.23
N VAL A 891 25.30 0.85 13.04
CA VAL A 891 26.76 0.96 12.81
C VAL A 891 27.28 2.37 13.10
N ARG A 892 26.51 3.42 12.77
CA ARG A 892 26.88 4.81 13.05
C ARG A 892 26.81 5.14 14.54
N GLU A 893 25.85 4.56 15.26
CA GLU A 893 25.76 4.69 16.72
C GLU A 893 26.97 4.06 17.40
N HIS A 894 27.39 2.85 16.97
CA HIS A 894 28.62 2.24 17.46
C HIS A 894 29.87 3.07 17.10
N LEU A 895 29.95 3.67 15.90
CA LEU A 895 31.06 4.57 15.56
C LEU A 895 31.09 5.86 16.39
N ALA A 896 29.92 6.35 16.82
CA ALA A 896 29.78 7.55 17.63
C ALA A 896 29.96 7.29 19.13
N SER A 897 29.81 6.04 19.58
CA SER A 897 29.88 5.66 20.99
C SER A 897 31.26 5.95 21.61
N PRO A 898 31.30 6.49 22.84
CA PRO A 898 32.55 6.73 23.57
C PRO A 898 33.22 5.44 24.05
N TYR A 899 32.48 4.33 24.08
CA TYR A 899 32.97 3.00 24.48
C TYR A 899 33.71 2.25 23.36
N THR A 900 33.64 2.74 22.12
CA THR A 900 34.19 2.04 20.96
C THR A 900 35.70 2.27 20.86
N THR A 901 36.47 1.18 20.96
CA THR A 901 37.94 1.21 20.89
C THR A 901 38.42 1.61 19.49
N ALA A 902 39.71 1.91 19.34
CA ALA A 902 40.29 2.24 18.04
C ALA A 902 40.22 1.06 17.05
N GLU A 903 40.37 -0.17 17.55
CA GLU A 903 40.28 -1.40 16.76
C GLU A 903 38.83 -1.66 16.32
N ASP A 904 37.87 -1.57 17.25
CA ASP A 904 36.44 -1.70 16.93
C ASP A 904 35.97 -0.64 15.95
N ARG A 905 36.47 0.60 16.08
CA ARG A 905 36.12 1.70 15.17
C ARG A 905 36.58 1.43 13.75
N ALA A 906 37.73 0.78 13.57
CA ALA A 906 38.20 0.36 12.24
C ALA A 906 37.27 -0.71 11.64
N GLU A 907 36.85 -1.68 12.45
CA GLU A 907 35.95 -2.76 12.03
C GLU A 907 34.54 -2.24 11.72
N TRP A 908 33.95 -1.38 12.56
CA TRP A 908 32.66 -0.73 12.29
C TRP A 908 32.69 0.16 11.05
N SER A 909 33.81 0.83 10.77
CA SER A 909 33.98 1.63 9.56
C SER A 909 33.97 0.75 8.31
N LYS A 910 34.64 -0.41 8.35
CA LYS A 910 34.63 -1.42 7.29
C LYS A 910 33.23 -1.99 7.07
N ARG A 911 32.48 -2.24 8.16
CA ARG A 911 31.07 -2.68 8.10
C ARG A 911 30.17 -1.64 7.43
N LEU A 912 30.36 -0.35 7.72
CA LEU A 912 29.59 0.73 7.10
C LEU A 912 29.83 0.82 5.59
N GLU A 913 31.08 0.70 5.16
CA GLU A 913 31.44 0.68 3.73
C GLU A 913 30.78 -0.53 3.02
N SER A 914 30.92 -1.72 3.61
CA SER A 914 30.28 -2.94 3.10
C SER A 914 28.76 -2.79 2.99
N LEU A 915 28.11 -2.25 4.02
CA LEU A 915 26.67 -2.06 4.05
C LEU A 915 26.17 -1.09 2.96
N SER A 916 26.93 -0.04 2.68
CA SER A 916 26.59 0.90 1.60
C SER A 916 26.52 0.20 0.23
N MET A 917 27.38 -0.80 -0.01
CA MET A 917 27.34 -1.62 -1.23
C MET A 917 26.12 -2.54 -1.26
N HIS A 918 25.72 -3.10 -0.12
CA HIS A 918 24.50 -3.90 -0.04
C HIS A 918 23.24 -3.07 -0.31
N VAL A 919 23.21 -1.80 0.12
CA VAL A 919 22.13 -0.86 -0.21
C VAL A 919 22.10 -0.56 -1.71
N VAL A 920 23.26 -0.29 -2.32
CA VAL A 920 23.36 -0.09 -3.79
C VAL A 920 22.81 -1.31 -4.53
N ASN A 921 23.21 -2.52 -4.14
CA ASN A 921 22.72 -3.75 -4.75
C ASN A 921 21.20 -3.92 -4.60
N ALA A 922 20.66 -3.66 -3.41
CA ALA A 922 19.22 -3.73 -3.17
C ALA A 922 18.42 -2.71 -4.00
N LEU A 923 18.98 -1.51 -4.24
CA LEU A 923 18.38 -0.49 -5.12
C LEU A 923 18.42 -0.92 -6.60
N ILE A 924 19.49 -1.58 -7.04
CA ILE A 924 19.57 -2.19 -8.37
C ILE A 924 18.49 -3.27 -8.53
N GLU A 925 18.34 -4.16 -7.54
CA GLU A 925 17.30 -5.21 -7.54
C GLU A 925 15.88 -4.62 -7.56
N LEU A 926 15.67 -3.44 -6.96
CA LEU A 926 14.41 -2.71 -6.98
C LEU A 926 14.13 -2.03 -8.34
N GLY A 927 15.14 -1.91 -9.21
CA GLY A 927 15.06 -1.18 -10.48
C GLY A 927 15.24 0.33 -10.34
N ASP A 928 15.63 0.83 -9.17
CA ASP A 928 15.90 2.26 -8.93
C ASP A 928 17.38 2.57 -9.18
N LEU A 929 17.77 2.50 -10.45
CA LEU A 929 19.17 2.67 -10.88
C LEU A 929 19.70 4.10 -10.63
N ASP A 930 18.84 5.12 -10.69
CA ASP A 930 19.20 6.51 -10.41
C ASP A 930 19.54 6.73 -8.93
N CYS A 931 18.78 6.10 -8.02
CA CYS A 931 19.10 6.12 -6.58
C CYS A 931 20.35 5.30 -6.28
N ALA A 932 20.52 4.14 -6.93
CA ALA A 932 21.72 3.31 -6.80
C ALA A 932 22.99 4.08 -7.23
N GLN A 933 22.94 4.78 -8.37
CA GLN A 933 24.04 5.63 -8.85
C GLN A 933 24.39 6.73 -7.85
N ARG A 934 23.38 7.46 -7.32
CA ARG A 934 23.63 8.53 -6.33
C ARG A 934 24.21 8.00 -5.03
N THR A 935 23.71 6.87 -4.56
CA THR A 935 24.18 6.22 -3.33
C THR A 935 25.62 5.74 -3.50
N LEU A 936 25.95 5.11 -4.63
CA LEU A 936 27.32 4.72 -4.95
C LEU A 936 28.25 5.94 -5.09
N ALA A 937 27.77 7.03 -5.69
CA ALA A 937 28.56 8.26 -5.81
C ALA A 937 28.90 8.89 -4.44
N GLN A 938 27.97 8.78 -3.47
CA GLN A 938 28.16 9.29 -2.10
C GLN A 938 29.08 8.41 -1.25
N SER A 939 29.14 7.09 -1.50
CA SER A 939 29.97 6.14 -0.76
C SER A 939 31.41 6.05 -1.27
N ARG A 940 31.95 7.13 -1.84
CA ARG A 940 33.32 7.14 -2.39
C ARG A 940 34.35 6.91 -1.29
N PRO A 941 35.17 5.83 -1.35
CA PRO A 941 36.13 5.52 -0.32
C PRO A 941 37.35 6.46 -0.34
N VAL A 942 38.02 6.59 0.80
CA VAL A 942 39.22 7.43 0.96
C VAL A 942 40.49 6.68 0.52
N ASP A 943 40.56 5.38 0.76
CA ASP A 943 41.72 4.54 0.42
C ASP A 943 41.93 4.45 -1.11
N PRO A 944 43.16 4.66 -1.63
CA PRO A 944 43.44 4.62 -3.06
C PRO A 944 43.10 3.29 -3.76
N LYS A 945 43.29 2.14 -3.09
CA LYS A 945 42.97 0.82 -3.67
C LYS A 945 41.45 0.61 -3.71
N ALA A 946 40.74 0.98 -2.65
CA ALA A 946 39.28 0.98 -2.63
C ALA A 946 38.67 1.95 -3.66
N GLN A 947 39.31 3.10 -3.91
CA GLN A 947 38.88 4.04 -4.95
C GLN A 947 38.99 3.46 -6.37
N ALA A 948 40.00 2.64 -6.65
CA ALA A 948 40.09 1.95 -7.94
C ALA A 948 38.88 1.03 -8.16
N ARG A 949 38.55 0.19 -7.16
CA ARG A 949 37.37 -0.69 -7.18
C ARG A 949 36.05 0.07 -7.32
N TRP A 950 35.92 1.18 -6.60
CA TRP A 950 34.76 2.06 -6.69
C TRP A 950 34.60 2.67 -8.09
N ARG A 951 35.70 3.10 -8.74
CA ARG A 951 35.66 3.60 -10.13
C ARG A 951 35.14 2.53 -11.08
N SER A 952 35.62 1.29 -10.95
CA SER A 952 35.13 0.17 -11.75
C SER A 952 33.62 -0.05 -11.59
N ARG A 953 33.12 -0.03 -10.36
CA ARG A 953 31.67 -0.14 -10.06
C ARG A 953 30.86 1.02 -10.66
N MET A 954 31.38 2.25 -10.59
CA MET A 954 30.75 3.41 -11.22
C MET A 954 30.69 3.29 -12.75
N VAL A 955 31.76 2.82 -13.40
CA VAL A 955 31.78 2.58 -14.85
C VAL A 955 30.67 1.60 -15.23
N LEU A 956 30.51 0.49 -14.52
CA LEU A 956 29.49 -0.52 -14.80
C LEU A 956 28.08 0.00 -14.56
N MET A 957 27.85 0.73 -13.47
CA MET A 957 26.57 1.38 -13.19
C MET A 957 26.17 2.33 -14.33
N LEU A 958 27.12 3.12 -14.82
CA LEU A 958 26.89 4.05 -15.93
C LEU A 958 26.63 3.30 -17.25
N VAL A 959 27.32 2.19 -17.52
CA VAL A 959 27.03 1.32 -18.65
C VAL A 959 25.62 0.72 -18.55
N LYS A 960 25.21 0.24 -17.37
CA LYS A 960 23.85 -0.29 -17.12
C LYS A 960 22.76 0.77 -17.33
N LEU A 961 23.05 2.03 -17.03
CA LEU A 961 22.19 3.19 -17.29
C LEU A 961 22.23 3.67 -18.76
N GLY A 962 23.05 3.07 -19.63
CA GLY A 962 23.23 3.50 -21.02
C GLY A 962 24.06 4.79 -21.18
N GLN A 963 24.76 5.23 -20.12
CA GLN A 963 25.54 6.47 -20.10
C GLN A 963 27.02 6.23 -20.48
N VAL A 964 27.23 5.69 -21.69
CA VAL A 964 28.55 5.27 -22.23
C VAL A 964 29.59 6.41 -22.18
N SER A 965 29.22 7.64 -22.53
CA SER A 965 30.16 8.78 -22.54
C SER A 965 30.64 9.18 -21.14
N GLN A 966 29.79 9.05 -20.12
CA GLN A 966 30.21 9.31 -18.74
C GLN A 966 31.08 8.17 -18.22
N ALA A 967 30.75 6.93 -18.54
CA ALA A 967 31.55 5.76 -18.20
C ALA A 967 33.00 5.89 -18.73
N GLN A 968 33.17 6.37 -19.98
CA GLN A 968 34.49 6.65 -20.55
C GLN A 968 35.30 7.64 -19.72
N GLN A 969 34.69 8.71 -19.20
CA GLN A 969 35.41 9.71 -18.39
C GLN A 969 35.95 9.14 -17.07
N TYR A 970 35.23 8.18 -16.47
CA TYR A 970 35.69 7.49 -15.27
C TYR A 970 36.82 6.50 -15.59
N LEU A 971 36.71 5.82 -16.73
CA LEU A 971 37.70 4.89 -17.25
C LEU A 971 39.03 5.58 -17.60
N ASP A 972 38.98 6.77 -18.20
CA ASP A 972 40.17 7.57 -18.55
C ASP A 972 41.00 7.96 -17.32
N ARG A 973 40.35 8.07 -16.16
CA ARG A 973 40.96 8.41 -14.87
C ARG A 973 41.53 7.20 -14.13
N MET A 974 41.40 5.99 -14.68
CA MET A 974 42.05 4.79 -14.16
C MET A 974 43.49 4.68 -14.67
N GLU A 975 44.35 4.05 -13.88
CA GLU A 975 45.76 3.85 -14.22
C GLU A 975 45.92 3.05 -15.54
N PRO A 976 46.86 3.43 -16.42
CA PRO A 976 46.95 2.89 -17.79
C PRO A 976 47.42 1.43 -17.90
N TYR A 977 47.83 0.78 -16.80
CA TYR A 977 48.32 -0.62 -16.77
C TYR A 977 47.54 -1.52 -15.81
N ASP A 978 46.28 -1.17 -15.52
CA ASP A 978 45.38 -2.00 -14.74
C ASP A 978 44.62 -2.96 -15.68
N ASP A 979 44.77 -4.28 -15.50
CA ASP A 979 44.00 -5.29 -16.24
C ASP A 979 42.49 -5.00 -16.16
N GLY A 980 42.02 -4.44 -15.04
CA GLY A 980 40.63 -4.00 -14.84
C GLY A 980 40.21 -2.87 -15.79
N LYS A 981 41.12 -1.97 -16.19
CA LYS A 981 40.84 -0.92 -17.16
C LYS A 981 40.59 -1.49 -18.55
N THR A 982 41.41 -2.45 -18.98
CA THR A 982 41.27 -3.09 -20.30
C THR A 982 39.99 -3.92 -20.38
N VAL A 983 39.66 -4.64 -19.30
CA VAL A 983 38.40 -5.37 -19.08
C VAL A 983 37.18 -4.45 -19.24
N LEU A 984 37.16 -3.31 -18.55
CA LEU A 984 36.07 -2.33 -18.65
C LEU A 984 36.02 -1.64 -20.02
N SER A 985 37.18 -1.43 -20.67
CA SER A 985 37.26 -0.89 -22.03
C SER A 985 36.59 -1.83 -23.04
N ALA A 986 36.78 -3.15 -22.89
CA ALA A 986 36.12 -4.15 -23.72
C ALA A 986 34.60 -4.15 -23.51
N ILE A 987 34.11 -4.08 -22.26
CA ILE A 987 32.67 -3.95 -21.95
C ILE A 987 32.09 -2.70 -22.61
N LEU A 988 32.78 -1.56 -22.47
CA LEU A 988 32.31 -0.29 -23.00
C LEU A 988 32.27 -0.29 -24.53
N ALA A 989 33.25 -0.93 -25.18
CA ALA A 989 33.25 -1.13 -26.63
C ALA A 989 32.06 -1.98 -27.10
N VAL A 990 31.71 -3.05 -26.38
CA VAL A 990 30.49 -3.84 -26.68
C VAL A 990 29.23 -3.00 -26.50
N ALA A 991 29.10 -2.25 -25.40
CA ALA A 991 27.95 -1.39 -25.13
C ALA A 991 27.73 -0.29 -26.20
N ASP A 992 28.82 0.13 -26.87
CA ASP A 992 28.82 1.11 -27.95
C ASP A 992 28.73 0.47 -29.36
N GLY A 993 28.53 -0.85 -29.43
CA GLY A 993 28.42 -1.61 -30.69
C GLY A 993 29.74 -1.87 -31.42
N ARG A 994 30.89 -1.55 -30.81
CA ARG A 994 32.25 -1.73 -31.37
C ARG A 994 32.83 -3.10 -30.99
N VAL A 995 32.19 -4.17 -31.46
CA VAL A 995 32.57 -5.56 -31.13
C VAL A 995 33.98 -5.92 -31.62
N ASP A 996 34.42 -5.40 -32.77
CA ASP A 996 35.78 -5.62 -33.29
C ASP A 996 36.89 -5.06 -32.39
N GLU A 997 36.60 -3.94 -31.71
CA GLU A 997 37.52 -3.34 -30.75
C GLU A 997 37.54 -4.13 -29.45
N ALA A 998 36.38 -4.55 -28.96
CA ALA A 998 36.27 -5.43 -27.80
C ALA A 998 37.05 -6.74 -28.02
N ALA A 999 36.91 -7.37 -29.19
CA ALA A 999 37.64 -8.59 -29.54
C ALA A 999 39.17 -8.40 -29.48
N ARG A 1000 39.70 -7.30 -30.03
CA ARG A 1000 41.15 -7.01 -29.96
C ARG A 1000 41.63 -6.82 -28.53
N LEU A 1001 40.89 -6.05 -27.71
CA LEU A 1001 41.24 -5.82 -26.31
C LEU A 1001 41.26 -7.11 -25.49
N LEU A 1002 40.33 -8.04 -25.76
CA LEU A 1002 40.25 -9.34 -25.10
C LEU A 1002 41.32 -10.31 -25.59
N GLU A 1003 41.69 -10.25 -26.87
CA GLU A 1003 42.79 -11.01 -27.44
C GLU A 1003 44.13 -10.62 -26.78
N ASP A 1004 44.38 -9.32 -26.63
CA ASP A 1004 45.55 -8.81 -25.91
C ASP A 1004 45.58 -9.29 -24.44
N LEU A 1005 44.44 -9.24 -23.74
CA LEU A 1005 44.30 -9.76 -22.37
C LEU A 1005 44.42 -11.29 -22.27
N SER A 1006 44.14 -12.02 -23.35
CA SER A 1006 44.26 -13.48 -23.36
C SER A 1006 45.73 -13.96 -23.43
N HIS A 1007 46.64 -13.06 -23.82
CA HIS A 1007 48.07 -13.34 -24.02
C HIS A 1007 48.97 -12.83 -22.89
N THR A 1008 48.43 -12.16 -21.86
CA THR A 1008 49.20 -11.73 -20.68
C THR A 1008 49.70 -12.93 -19.88
N LYS A 1009 50.98 -12.90 -19.45
CA LYS A 1009 51.68 -14.03 -18.83
C LYS A 1009 51.15 -14.37 -17.43
N ASP A 1010 50.45 -15.49 -17.33
CA ASP A 1010 50.46 -16.56 -16.30
C ASP A 1010 50.39 -16.25 -14.79
N GLU A 1011 50.26 -15.00 -14.34
CA GLU A 1011 50.01 -14.67 -12.92
C GLU A 1011 48.64 -14.04 -12.64
N SER A 1012 47.87 -13.64 -13.66
CA SER A 1012 46.52 -13.11 -13.45
C SER A 1012 45.44 -14.14 -13.77
N ASP A 1013 44.51 -14.33 -12.84
CA ASP A 1013 43.31 -15.17 -12.98
C ASP A 1013 42.36 -14.71 -14.12
N VAL A 1014 42.72 -13.66 -14.88
CA VAL A 1014 41.86 -12.97 -15.85
C VAL A 1014 41.94 -13.60 -17.25
N ALA A 1015 43.07 -14.23 -17.61
CA ALA A 1015 43.30 -14.74 -18.97
C ALA A 1015 42.24 -15.79 -19.43
N PRO A 1016 41.81 -16.77 -18.60
CA PRO A 1016 40.75 -17.71 -18.98
C PRO A 1016 39.39 -17.02 -19.23
N LEU A 1017 39.06 -15.98 -18.45
CA LEU A 1017 37.84 -15.18 -18.62
C LEU A 1017 37.91 -14.32 -19.88
N ALA A 1018 39.07 -13.73 -20.17
CA ALA A 1018 39.32 -12.97 -21.39
C ALA A 1018 39.16 -13.86 -22.64
N LYS A 1019 39.73 -15.09 -22.64
CA LYS A 1019 39.55 -16.07 -23.73
C LYS A 1019 38.08 -16.43 -23.95
N GLN A 1020 37.31 -16.65 -22.88
CA GLN A 1020 35.88 -16.94 -23.01
C GLN A 1020 35.12 -15.76 -23.61
N ASN A 1021 35.35 -14.56 -23.12
CA ASN A 1021 34.65 -13.36 -23.59
C ASN A 1021 35.09 -12.95 -24.99
N LEU A 1022 36.34 -13.22 -25.36
CA LEU A 1022 36.80 -13.17 -26.74
C LEU A 1022 35.99 -14.12 -27.63
N ALA A 1023 35.77 -15.37 -27.19
CA ALA A 1023 34.93 -16.31 -27.93
C ALA A 1023 33.51 -15.78 -28.13
N VAL A 1024 32.91 -15.11 -27.12
CA VAL A 1024 31.61 -14.45 -27.27
C VAL A 1024 31.67 -13.31 -28.32
N ALA A 1025 32.67 -12.44 -28.25
CA ALA A 1025 32.85 -11.38 -29.25
C ALA A 1025 33.04 -11.95 -30.67
N LEU A 1026 33.79 -13.05 -30.81
CA LEU A 1026 33.95 -13.76 -32.08
C LEU A 1026 32.65 -14.35 -32.62
N LEU A 1027 31.72 -14.79 -31.75
CA LEU A 1027 30.38 -15.20 -32.19
C LEU A 1027 29.60 -14.03 -32.80
N TYR A 1028 29.63 -12.85 -32.16
CA TYR A 1028 29.01 -11.64 -32.70
C TYR A 1028 29.64 -11.18 -34.03
N LEU A 1029 30.93 -11.47 -34.24
CA LEU A 1029 31.64 -11.23 -35.51
C LEU A 1029 31.43 -12.36 -36.54
N GLY A 1030 30.65 -13.40 -36.23
CA GLY A 1030 30.38 -14.53 -37.13
C GLY A 1030 31.52 -15.55 -37.25
N ARG A 1031 32.55 -15.49 -36.41
CA ARG A 1031 33.74 -16.37 -36.41
C ARG A 1031 33.53 -17.60 -35.50
N ILE A 1032 32.48 -18.38 -35.78
CA ILE A 1032 31.98 -19.45 -34.89
C ILE A 1032 33.02 -20.56 -34.63
N SER A 1033 33.74 -21.01 -35.66
CA SER A 1033 34.75 -22.08 -35.53
C SER A 1033 35.98 -21.66 -34.71
N GLU A 1034 36.22 -20.36 -34.55
CA GLU A 1034 37.30 -19.85 -33.70
C GLU A 1034 36.84 -19.76 -32.25
N ALA A 1035 35.59 -19.30 -32.03
CA ALA A 1035 34.95 -19.32 -30.73
C ALA A 1035 34.85 -20.74 -30.14
N GLU A 1036 34.47 -21.74 -30.95
CA GLU A 1036 34.39 -23.14 -30.54
C GLU A 1036 35.74 -23.66 -30.03
N ARG A 1037 36.81 -23.49 -30.82
CA ARG A 1037 38.16 -23.95 -30.46
C ARG A 1037 38.67 -23.29 -29.19
N LEU A 1038 38.42 -22.00 -29.00
CA LEU A 1038 38.82 -21.27 -27.79
C LEU A 1038 38.10 -21.83 -26.55
N LEU A 1039 36.78 -22.04 -26.63
CA LEU A 1039 36.00 -22.57 -25.51
C LEU A 1039 36.38 -24.03 -25.20
N GLU A 1040 36.62 -24.88 -26.21
CA GLU A 1040 37.09 -26.25 -26.01
C GLU A 1040 38.48 -26.30 -25.35
N SER A 1041 39.40 -25.41 -25.77
CA SER A 1041 40.75 -25.33 -25.20
C SER A 1041 40.72 -25.01 -23.70
N LEU A 1042 39.81 -24.14 -23.25
CA LEU A 1042 39.64 -23.82 -21.82
C LEU A 1042 39.22 -25.05 -20.99
N VAL A 1043 38.33 -25.88 -21.54
CA VAL A 1043 37.91 -27.13 -20.90
C VAL A 1043 39.06 -28.14 -20.85
N GLU A 1044 39.92 -28.19 -21.87
CA GLU A 1044 41.13 -29.02 -21.90
C GLU A 1044 42.22 -28.55 -20.93
N GLU A 1045 42.34 -27.24 -20.73
CA GLU A 1045 43.24 -26.60 -19.77
C GLU A 1045 42.81 -26.84 -18.29
N GLY A 1046 41.65 -27.45 -18.07
CA GLY A 1046 41.12 -27.84 -16.76
C GLY A 1046 40.17 -26.82 -16.13
N HIS A 1047 39.66 -25.86 -16.90
CA HIS A 1047 38.70 -24.87 -16.42
C HIS A 1047 37.25 -25.36 -16.58
N SER A 1048 36.43 -25.12 -15.54
CA SER A 1048 35.02 -25.50 -15.53
C SER A 1048 34.20 -24.47 -14.76
N PHE A 1049 33.62 -23.50 -15.48
CA PHE A 1049 32.76 -22.47 -14.90
C PHE A 1049 31.47 -22.32 -15.72
N PRO A 1050 30.38 -21.78 -15.14
CA PRO A 1050 29.06 -21.96 -15.73
C PRO A 1050 28.90 -21.25 -17.08
N SER A 1051 29.47 -20.05 -17.25
CA SER A 1051 29.46 -19.32 -18.53
C SER A 1051 30.17 -20.07 -19.64
N LEU A 1052 31.27 -20.75 -19.33
CA LEU A 1052 32.05 -21.51 -20.31
C LEU A 1052 31.21 -22.66 -20.84
N THR A 1053 30.50 -23.32 -19.92
CA THR A 1053 29.61 -24.44 -20.25
C THR A 1053 28.41 -23.96 -21.07
N VAL A 1054 27.77 -22.84 -20.68
CA VAL A 1054 26.65 -22.24 -21.42
C VAL A 1054 27.08 -21.81 -22.83
N ASN A 1055 28.20 -21.11 -22.96
CA ASN A 1055 28.68 -20.62 -24.26
C ASN A 1055 29.07 -21.79 -25.17
N LEU A 1056 29.79 -22.79 -24.65
CA LEU A 1056 30.19 -23.96 -25.44
C LEU A 1056 28.97 -24.81 -25.85
N THR A 1057 28.00 -25.00 -24.95
CA THR A 1057 26.75 -25.69 -25.29
C THR A 1057 25.90 -24.93 -26.30
N THR A 1058 25.94 -23.60 -26.28
CA THR A 1058 25.30 -22.74 -27.29
C THR A 1058 26.00 -22.89 -28.63
N VAL A 1059 27.33 -22.93 -28.67
CA VAL A 1059 28.08 -23.20 -29.90
C VAL A 1059 27.73 -24.57 -30.47
N PHE A 1060 27.66 -25.63 -29.65
CA PHE A 1060 27.22 -26.95 -30.11
C PHE A 1060 25.83 -26.92 -30.73
N ASP A 1061 24.88 -26.15 -30.17
CA ASP A 1061 23.54 -26.00 -30.75
C ASP A 1061 23.54 -25.23 -32.07
N LEU A 1062 24.50 -24.31 -32.26
CA LEU A 1062 24.63 -23.51 -33.48
C LEU A 1062 25.38 -24.24 -34.60
N THR A 1063 26.26 -25.18 -34.28
CA THR A 1063 27.18 -25.80 -35.25
C THR A 1063 26.89 -27.28 -35.57
N SER A 1064 26.06 -27.97 -34.79
CA SER A 1064 25.96 -29.44 -34.88
C SER A 1064 24.55 -29.98 -34.62
N ASP A 1065 24.06 -30.83 -35.53
CA ASP A 1065 22.84 -31.62 -35.34
C ASP A 1065 22.99 -32.71 -34.25
N ARG A 1066 24.22 -32.96 -33.77
CA ARG A 1066 24.54 -33.87 -32.66
C ARG A 1066 24.86 -33.14 -31.35
N SER A 1067 24.35 -31.92 -31.18
CA SER A 1067 24.61 -31.10 -30.00
C SER A 1067 24.31 -31.83 -28.68
N ARG A 1068 23.27 -32.66 -28.66
CA ARG A 1068 22.90 -33.48 -27.48
C ARG A 1068 24.02 -34.43 -27.04
N ASP A 1069 24.67 -35.10 -27.98
CA ASP A 1069 25.75 -36.05 -27.68
C ASP A 1069 27.01 -35.32 -27.20
N GLN A 1070 27.33 -34.17 -27.81
CA GLN A 1070 28.45 -33.31 -27.41
C GLN A 1070 28.25 -32.73 -26.01
N LYS A 1071 27.03 -32.31 -25.66
CA LYS A 1071 26.69 -31.84 -24.31
C LYS A 1071 26.84 -32.95 -23.26
N VAL A 1072 26.40 -34.18 -23.57
CA VAL A 1072 26.57 -35.33 -22.67
C VAL A 1072 28.05 -35.69 -22.50
N ALA A 1073 28.83 -35.67 -23.59
CA ALA A 1073 30.27 -35.91 -23.55
C ALA A 1073 31.00 -34.86 -22.70
N LEU A 1074 30.64 -33.58 -22.84
CA LEU A 1074 31.17 -32.48 -22.02
C LEU A 1074 30.87 -32.69 -20.53
N VAL A 1075 29.63 -33.02 -20.18
CA VAL A 1075 29.23 -33.29 -18.79
C VAL A 1075 30.04 -34.43 -18.17
N ASN A 1076 30.23 -35.53 -18.90
CA ASN A 1076 31.05 -36.66 -18.43
C ASN A 1076 32.53 -36.29 -18.30
N LYS A 1077 33.07 -35.50 -19.23
CA LYS A 1077 34.45 -34.99 -19.18
C LYS A 1077 34.68 -34.11 -17.95
N LEU A 1078 33.73 -33.21 -17.65
CA LEU A 1078 33.77 -32.35 -16.47
C LEU A 1078 33.67 -33.14 -15.16
N ALA A 1079 32.80 -34.15 -15.11
CA ALA A 1079 32.65 -35.00 -13.92
C ALA A 1079 33.87 -35.89 -13.64
N ALA A 1080 34.65 -36.24 -14.68
CA ALA A 1080 35.87 -37.04 -14.54
C ALA A 1080 37.11 -36.23 -14.13
N SER A 1081 37.07 -34.90 -14.21
CA SER A 1081 38.20 -34.04 -13.87
C SER A 1081 38.36 -33.90 -12.34
N GLN A 1082 39.46 -34.41 -11.78
CA GLN A 1082 39.76 -34.32 -10.34
C GLN A 1082 40.51 -33.03 -9.95
N THR A 1083 41.12 -32.36 -10.92
CA THR A 1083 41.88 -31.12 -10.75
C THR A 1083 41.10 -29.97 -11.36
N GLN A 1084 40.15 -29.42 -10.62
CA GLN A 1084 39.53 -28.16 -11.00
C GLN A 1084 40.51 -27.03 -10.65
N LYS A 1085 41.03 -26.35 -11.67
CA LYS A 1085 41.61 -25.02 -11.47
C LYS A 1085 40.47 -24.08 -11.06
N ARG A 1086 40.77 -23.14 -10.16
CA ARG A 1086 39.86 -22.19 -9.48
C ARG A 1086 38.49 -22.03 -10.18
N PRO A 1087 37.37 -22.33 -9.51
CA PRO A 1087 36.04 -22.11 -10.09
C PRO A 1087 35.79 -20.61 -10.21
N PHE A 1088 35.61 -20.13 -11.43
CA PHE A 1088 35.07 -18.79 -11.67
C PHE A 1088 33.57 -18.79 -11.40
N THR A 1089 33.10 -17.80 -10.65
CA THR A 1089 31.67 -17.63 -10.39
C THR A 1089 30.97 -17.07 -11.62
N ASN A 1090 29.63 -17.16 -11.66
CA ASN A 1090 28.84 -16.52 -12.72
C ASN A 1090 28.98 -14.99 -12.77
N ALA A 1091 29.51 -14.38 -11.71
CA ALA A 1091 29.78 -12.96 -11.56
C ALA A 1091 31.19 -12.59 -12.06
N ASP A 1092 32.03 -13.56 -12.42
CA ASP A 1092 33.40 -13.29 -12.85
C ASP A 1092 33.38 -13.00 -14.36
N PHE A 1093 33.33 -11.71 -14.70
CA PHE A 1093 33.48 -11.13 -16.04
C PHE A 1093 32.71 -11.84 -17.17
N LYS A 1094 31.50 -11.34 -17.50
CA LYS A 1094 30.73 -11.70 -18.69
C LYS A 1094 30.50 -10.46 -19.58
N LEU A 1095 30.76 -10.60 -20.88
CA LEU A 1095 30.37 -9.61 -21.90
C LEU A 1095 28.93 -9.81 -22.36
#